data_AF-A0A098G8K4-F1
#
_entry.id   AF-A0A098G8K4-F1
#
_cell.length_a   1.000
_cell.length_b   1.000
_cell.length_c   1.000
_cell.angle_alpha   90.00
_cell.angle_beta   90.00
_cell.angle_gamma   90.00
#
_symmetry.space_group_name_H-M   'P 1'
#
loop_
_entity.id
_entity.type
_entity.pdbx_description
1 polymer ?
#
loop_
_entity_poly.entity_id
_entity_poly.type
_entity_poly.pdbx_seq_one_letter_code
_entity_poly.pdbx_strand_id
1 'polypeptide(L)'
;MKLPLKEPLFARYLYVSPENIVHVFMPIVSGTNIGLDNTCKAVYALQEFFGKGSNSNKKASLKTELLAYKEALESDINLLGAESSLTQQKQERLVQIDAYLKVLVSVENHPELSCLNAGFPSYPRPLEELMQDRDTSNLYSMILRPTAEDGFLRSEATNPIFSVAHKSVSKQIHTSKSALQHALIQAYTPLTFEAKNLKSRVIKQVAQLMPPNKPIDFEHLRAVLKKTTQTLLNVDVDFTKTQQGTLIHQQEINKAMGFNPQTTSAEEYMEALFGYCAGGLFDSLIESPFKCLTQAEDWSIATQFLLGITNIYCLAQGIISPSTNFGQILDAHSSLSVHLAQTLAQAHQSNRSIEEACLLWINEHVNELALTRLLTQADINNIQETFVTRYSEIKDSPHFDEFFVLDTQKKGDFVRHQGFICTSFAEFVHSPLLDVPQEVTQALEKARSGAQSLGVNIPHKNPLVQDDVVIDTATMNHAALQALYERINTYKDPKLKETLLVQLKHERPDFKPIIDAKQFLRHVAYGQQIEAECLLKKDADSAQELLIARKIPFTDYSGRTFNCTAYEYAYWAKDTHMCRMLERYMDDQTKHLILKRVQKIEELIGDNLFKHPRGLVYTQKGIKYRSAHFDLTPLKNALRTYIEAYNQSPKVTDADWEALDTLWIKVGLPQREVPAHIAQEYCHPKRSFYDVVNDRALLDASNPANLERQLKFYNCVTDAYDTWFTPTASDEDSGLGFSWAILRFVSGLARCRGVEEGVVMSELDLSAIEAIDEVRTKDLMQSFQNLAEPSSPQVPTI
;
A
#
# COMPACT_ATOMS: atom_id res chain seq x y z
N MET A 1 26.03 10.30 -5.09
CA MET A 1 24.70 10.40 -4.47
C MET A 1 24.00 9.06 -4.45
N LYS A 2 23.40 8.68 -3.32
CA LYS A 2 22.67 7.41 -3.17
C LYS A 2 21.17 7.67 -3.21
N LEU A 3 20.49 7.04 -4.15
CA LEU A 3 19.06 7.23 -4.40
C LEU A 3 18.28 5.98 -4.00
N PRO A 4 17.42 6.04 -2.97
CA PRO A 4 16.60 4.89 -2.59
C PRO A 4 15.48 4.68 -3.62
N LEU A 5 15.29 3.43 -4.00
CA LEU A 5 14.22 2.98 -4.89
C LEU A 5 13.08 2.39 -4.05
N LYS A 6 11.85 2.54 -4.54
CA LYS A 6 10.63 2.11 -3.85
C LYS A 6 10.12 0.76 -4.33
N GLU A 7 10.51 0.32 -5.53
CA GLU A 7 10.14 -1.00 -6.03
C GLU A 7 10.55 -2.08 -5.01
N PRO A 8 9.60 -2.90 -4.51
CA PRO A 8 9.88 -3.78 -3.38
C PRO A 8 10.64 -5.04 -3.80
N LEU A 9 11.67 -5.39 -3.01
CA LEU A 9 12.39 -6.67 -3.12
C LEU A 9 11.49 -7.90 -2.91
N PHE A 10 10.47 -7.74 -2.07
CA PHE A 10 9.48 -8.76 -1.72
C PHE A 10 8.10 -8.18 -2.00
N ALA A 11 7.41 -8.72 -3.00
CA ALA A 11 6.06 -8.31 -3.35
C ALA A 11 5.14 -9.52 -3.26
N ARG A 12 4.01 -9.37 -2.55
CA ARG A 12 3.08 -10.48 -2.33
C ARG A 12 2.51 -10.94 -3.68
N TYR A 13 2.46 -12.26 -3.91
CA TYR A 13 2.04 -12.92 -5.16
C TYR A 13 2.96 -12.70 -6.38
N LEU A 14 3.87 -11.73 -6.34
CA LEU A 14 4.67 -11.31 -7.48
C LEU A 14 6.07 -11.92 -7.45
N TYR A 15 6.51 -12.38 -8.61
CA TYR A 15 7.89 -12.76 -8.87
C TYR A 15 8.36 -12.13 -10.19
N VAL A 16 9.54 -11.52 -10.18
CA VAL A 16 10.19 -10.99 -11.39
C VAL A 16 11.31 -11.95 -11.79
N SER A 17 11.18 -12.58 -12.97
CA SER A 17 12.19 -13.50 -13.50
C SER A 17 13.46 -12.76 -13.96
N PRO A 18 14.60 -13.47 -14.15
CA PRO A 18 15.82 -12.88 -14.72
C PRO A 18 15.63 -12.22 -16.09
N GLU A 19 14.60 -12.62 -16.85
CA GLU A 19 14.23 -12.08 -18.16
C GLU A 19 13.36 -10.82 -18.07
N ASN A 20 13.22 -10.24 -16.87
CA ASN A 20 12.38 -9.07 -16.59
C ASN A 20 10.87 -9.31 -16.80
N ILE A 21 10.43 -10.58 -16.64
CA ILE A 21 9.01 -10.95 -16.76
C ILE A 21 8.38 -10.93 -15.37
N VAL A 22 7.26 -10.22 -15.24
CA VAL A 22 6.44 -10.20 -14.01
C VAL A 22 5.50 -11.39 -14.06
N HIS A 23 5.60 -12.26 -13.06
CA HIS A 23 4.69 -13.39 -12.84
C HIS A 23 3.84 -13.12 -11.61
N VAL A 24 2.52 -13.34 -11.75
CA VAL A 24 1.57 -13.33 -10.63
C VAL A 24 1.17 -14.77 -10.32
N PHE A 25 1.47 -15.22 -9.10
CA PHE A 25 1.13 -16.56 -8.61
C PHE A 25 -0.09 -16.49 -7.70
N MET A 26 -1.18 -17.11 -8.18
CA MET A 26 -2.46 -17.17 -7.49
C MET A 26 -2.44 -18.30 -6.46
N PRO A 27 -2.63 -18.01 -5.16
CA PRO A 27 -2.58 -19.02 -4.11
C PRO A 27 -3.81 -19.93 -4.15
N ILE A 28 -3.58 -21.22 -3.98
CA ILE A 28 -4.60 -22.26 -3.97
C ILE A 28 -4.91 -22.67 -2.53
N VAL A 29 -3.87 -22.95 -1.77
CA VAL A 29 -3.93 -23.40 -0.37
C VAL A 29 -2.60 -23.05 0.31
N SER A 30 -2.63 -22.76 1.61
CA SER A 30 -1.39 -22.56 2.39
C SER A 30 -0.61 -23.87 2.51
N GLY A 31 0.70 -23.78 2.67
CA GLY A 31 1.61 -24.92 2.69
C GLY A 31 2.53 -24.96 1.48
N THR A 32 3.55 -25.83 1.51
CA THR A 32 4.59 -25.89 0.46
C THR A 32 4.61 -27.20 -0.30
N ASN A 33 4.36 -28.32 0.37
CA ASN A 33 4.27 -29.64 -0.27
C ASN A 33 2.92 -30.31 0.01
N ILE A 34 2.28 -29.99 1.13
CA ILE A 34 0.92 -30.38 1.48
C ILE A 34 0.14 -29.15 1.92
N GLY A 35 -1.15 -29.13 1.60
CA GLY A 35 -2.08 -28.09 2.05
C GLY A 35 -2.25 -28.12 3.57
N LEU A 36 -2.03 -27.00 4.24
CA LEU A 36 -2.20 -26.85 5.69
C LEU A 36 -3.60 -26.32 6.05
N ASP A 37 -4.19 -25.53 5.16
CA ASP A 37 -5.62 -25.22 5.22
C ASP A 37 -6.41 -26.31 4.52
N ASN A 38 -7.42 -26.86 5.18
CA ASN A 38 -8.34 -27.84 4.60
C ASN A 38 -9.80 -27.49 4.91
N THR A 39 -10.69 -28.27 4.31
CA THR A 39 -12.15 -28.15 4.46
C THR A 39 -12.65 -26.73 4.24
N CYS A 40 -13.26 -26.12 5.25
CA CYS A 40 -13.84 -24.79 5.22
C CYS A 40 -12.83 -23.67 4.95
N LYS A 41 -11.53 -23.87 5.22
CA LYS A 41 -10.47 -22.85 5.10
C LYS A 41 -9.62 -22.98 3.84
N ALA A 42 -9.68 -24.09 3.12
CA ALA A 42 -8.79 -24.39 1.99
C ALA A 42 -8.71 -23.25 0.94
N VAL A 43 -9.83 -22.55 0.73
CA VAL A 43 -10.00 -21.54 -0.31
C VAL A 43 -9.76 -20.09 0.19
N TYR A 44 -9.47 -19.88 1.48
CA TYR A 44 -9.37 -18.53 2.06
C TYR A 44 -8.24 -17.69 1.44
N ALA A 45 -7.10 -18.30 1.12
CA ALA A 45 -5.99 -17.60 0.46
C ALA A 45 -6.41 -17.06 -0.93
N LEU A 46 -7.20 -17.83 -1.68
CA LEU A 46 -7.74 -17.41 -2.97
C LEU A 46 -8.82 -16.32 -2.80
N GLN A 47 -9.63 -16.42 -1.75
CA GLN A 47 -10.60 -15.40 -1.38
C GLN A 47 -9.94 -14.03 -1.15
N GLU A 48 -8.83 -14.03 -0.39
CA GLU A 48 -8.03 -12.83 -0.12
C GLU A 48 -7.34 -12.29 -1.37
N PHE A 49 -6.80 -13.16 -2.22
CA PHE A 49 -6.19 -12.77 -3.50
C PHE A 49 -7.13 -11.91 -4.36
N PHE A 50 -8.40 -12.29 -4.46
CA PHE A 50 -9.42 -11.52 -5.18
C PHE A 50 -10.15 -10.45 -4.34
N GLY A 51 -9.84 -10.31 -3.05
CA GLY A 51 -10.50 -9.34 -2.17
C GLY A 51 -11.98 -9.65 -1.90
N LYS A 52 -12.39 -10.92 -1.96
CA LYS A 52 -13.80 -11.37 -1.90
C LYS A 52 -14.19 -11.95 -0.55
N GLY A 53 -15.48 -11.91 -0.26
CA GLY A 53 -16.09 -12.46 0.96
C GLY A 53 -15.63 -11.81 2.28
N SER A 54 -16.10 -12.39 3.39
CA SER A 54 -15.92 -11.82 4.74
C SER A 54 -14.58 -12.16 5.40
N ASN A 55 -13.91 -13.23 4.96
CA ASN A 55 -12.65 -13.68 5.56
C ASN A 55 -11.41 -13.05 4.89
N SER A 56 -11.59 -12.30 3.80
CA SER A 56 -10.51 -11.64 3.06
C SER A 56 -10.07 -10.34 3.73
N ASN A 57 -8.77 -10.17 3.97
CA ASN A 57 -8.19 -8.85 4.16
C ASN A 57 -8.08 -8.12 2.82
N LYS A 58 -9.07 -7.29 2.49
CA LYS A 58 -9.10 -6.55 1.21
C LYS A 58 -7.84 -5.70 0.94
N LYS A 59 -7.13 -5.27 1.99
CA LYS A 59 -5.88 -4.52 1.87
C LYS A 59 -4.71 -5.36 1.36
N ALA A 60 -4.83 -6.69 1.40
CA ALA A 60 -3.81 -7.64 0.97
C ALA A 60 -4.21 -8.40 -0.32
N SER A 61 -5.19 -7.86 -1.06
CA SER A 61 -5.62 -8.39 -2.35
C SER A 61 -4.61 -8.09 -3.45
N LEU A 62 -4.63 -8.90 -4.53
CA LEU A 62 -3.76 -8.68 -5.69
C LEU A 62 -3.91 -7.26 -6.25
N LYS A 63 -5.15 -6.75 -6.32
CA LYS A 63 -5.43 -5.41 -6.84
C LYS A 63 -4.67 -4.33 -6.08
N THR A 64 -4.70 -4.40 -4.74
CA THR A 64 -4.00 -3.45 -3.88
C THR A 64 -2.48 -3.58 -4.04
N GLU A 65 -1.96 -4.80 -4.09
CA GLU A 65 -0.53 -5.06 -4.28
C GLU A 65 -0.03 -4.54 -5.63
N LEU A 66 -0.75 -4.80 -6.73
CA LEU A 66 -0.39 -4.30 -8.07
C LEU A 66 -0.43 -2.77 -8.15
N LEU A 67 -1.42 -2.12 -7.52
CA LEU A 67 -1.49 -0.65 -7.48
C LEU A 67 -0.34 -0.03 -6.68
N ALA A 68 0.03 -0.64 -5.55
CA ALA A 68 1.18 -0.21 -4.76
C ALA A 68 2.50 -0.41 -5.53
N TYR A 69 2.66 -1.55 -6.22
CA TYR A 69 3.82 -1.82 -7.06
C TYR A 69 3.92 -0.85 -8.23
N LYS A 70 2.79 -0.50 -8.85
CA LYS A 70 2.69 0.52 -9.89
C LYS A 70 3.17 1.89 -9.39
N GLU A 71 2.65 2.38 -8.26
CA GLU A 71 3.07 3.67 -7.69
C GLU A 71 4.57 3.66 -7.36
N ALA A 72 5.09 2.54 -6.87
CA ALA A 72 6.52 2.38 -6.60
C ALA A 72 7.36 2.49 -7.88
N LEU A 73 6.97 1.80 -8.96
CA LEU A 73 7.65 1.87 -10.26
C LEU A 73 7.58 3.28 -10.86
N GLU A 74 6.41 3.93 -10.85
CA GLU A 74 6.25 5.30 -11.34
C GLU A 74 7.13 6.29 -10.56
N SER A 75 7.20 6.14 -9.24
CA SER A 75 8.08 6.95 -8.39
C SER A 75 9.55 6.76 -8.77
N ASP A 76 9.99 5.52 -9.01
CA ASP A 76 11.37 5.21 -9.35
C ASP A 76 11.75 5.68 -10.75
N ILE A 77 10.86 5.50 -11.74
CA ILE A 77 11.08 5.94 -13.13
C ILE A 77 11.23 7.46 -13.18
N ASN A 78 10.35 8.20 -12.47
CA ASN A 78 10.43 9.64 -12.36
C ASN A 78 11.74 10.11 -11.72
N LEU A 79 12.26 9.35 -10.75
CA LEU A 79 13.53 9.66 -10.10
C LEU A 79 14.73 9.39 -11.03
N LEU A 80 14.79 8.22 -11.66
CA LEU A 80 15.95 7.77 -12.45
C LEU A 80 16.13 8.58 -13.74
N GLY A 81 15.06 9.09 -14.33
CA GLY A 81 15.09 9.81 -15.63
C GLY A 81 15.22 8.85 -16.82
N ALA A 82 15.05 9.37 -18.04
CA ALA A 82 14.77 8.56 -19.24
C ALA A 82 15.94 7.73 -19.80
N GLU A 83 17.19 7.97 -19.39
CA GLU A 83 18.37 7.46 -20.11
C GLU A 83 19.03 6.20 -19.51
N SER A 84 18.51 5.62 -18.43
CA SER A 84 19.13 4.43 -17.80
C SER A 84 18.50 3.12 -18.26
N SER A 85 19.31 2.07 -18.42
CA SER A 85 18.83 0.70 -18.69
C SER A 85 17.90 0.20 -17.58
N LEU A 86 18.13 0.62 -16.33
CA LEU A 86 17.25 0.32 -15.20
C LEU A 86 15.88 1.00 -15.35
N THR A 87 15.82 2.23 -15.88
CA THR A 87 14.56 2.92 -16.19
C THR A 87 13.77 2.14 -17.24
N GLN A 88 14.44 1.68 -18.31
CA GLN A 88 13.78 0.87 -19.34
C GLN A 88 13.22 -0.43 -18.76
N GLN A 89 14.00 -1.14 -17.93
CA GLN A 89 13.52 -2.37 -17.29
C GLN A 89 12.32 -2.12 -16.38
N LYS A 90 12.34 -1.06 -15.56
CA LYS A 90 11.21 -0.65 -14.72
C LYS A 90 9.98 -0.26 -15.56
N GLN A 91 10.18 0.40 -16.69
CA GLN A 91 9.10 0.76 -17.61
C GLN A 91 8.45 -0.48 -18.25
N GLU A 92 9.25 -1.48 -18.63
CA GLU A 92 8.75 -2.77 -19.13
C GLU A 92 7.93 -3.51 -18.06
N ARG A 93 8.36 -3.48 -16.80
CA ARG A 93 7.59 -4.04 -15.67
C ARG A 93 6.30 -3.27 -15.42
N LEU A 94 6.33 -1.93 -15.51
CA LEU A 94 5.14 -1.09 -15.35
C LEU A 94 4.08 -1.44 -16.40
N VAL A 95 4.48 -1.64 -17.65
CA VAL A 95 3.57 -2.10 -18.72
C VAL A 95 2.95 -3.47 -18.39
N GLN A 96 3.73 -4.40 -17.85
CA GLN A 96 3.22 -5.72 -17.44
C GLN A 96 2.26 -5.63 -16.25
N ILE A 97 2.55 -4.78 -15.25
CA ILE A 97 1.66 -4.53 -14.10
C ILE A 97 0.33 -3.94 -14.58
N ASP A 98 0.37 -2.98 -15.51
CA ASP A 98 -0.84 -2.40 -16.12
C ASP A 98 -1.65 -3.44 -16.89
N ALA A 99 -1.00 -4.38 -17.59
CA ALA A 99 -1.67 -5.49 -18.25
C ALA A 99 -2.40 -6.40 -17.25
N TYR A 100 -1.75 -6.76 -16.13
CA TYR A 100 -2.38 -7.53 -15.06
C TYR A 100 -3.57 -6.80 -14.43
N LEU A 101 -3.46 -5.49 -14.17
CA LEU A 101 -4.57 -4.68 -13.65
C LEU A 101 -5.76 -4.67 -14.62
N LYS A 102 -5.51 -4.52 -15.92
CA LYS A 102 -6.56 -4.53 -16.96
C LYS A 102 -7.28 -5.87 -17.03
N VAL A 103 -6.53 -6.97 -16.97
CA VAL A 103 -7.10 -8.33 -16.91
C VAL A 103 -7.91 -8.51 -15.62
N LEU A 104 -7.39 -8.08 -14.48
CA LEU A 104 -8.04 -8.21 -13.18
C LEU A 104 -9.41 -7.50 -13.16
N VAL A 105 -9.50 -6.29 -13.71
CA VAL A 105 -10.78 -5.55 -13.86
C VAL A 105 -11.80 -6.34 -14.68
N SER A 106 -11.34 -7.12 -15.67
CA SER A 106 -12.22 -7.93 -16.53
C SER A 106 -12.76 -9.17 -15.80
N VAL A 107 -11.99 -9.75 -14.87
CA VAL A 107 -12.36 -10.98 -14.17
C VAL A 107 -12.92 -10.78 -12.76
N GLU A 108 -12.61 -9.68 -12.07
CA GLU A 108 -12.91 -9.51 -10.63
C GLU A 108 -14.40 -9.59 -10.30
N ASN A 109 -15.28 -9.29 -11.26
CA ASN A 109 -16.74 -9.37 -11.12
C ASN A 109 -17.36 -10.52 -11.93
N HIS A 110 -16.55 -11.42 -12.49
CA HIS A 110 -17.04 -12.51 -13.30
C HIS A 110 -17.89 -13.49 -12.48
N PRO A 111 -19.02 -14.01 -13.01
CA PRO A 111 -19.89 -14.95 -12.30
C PRO A 111 -19.16 -16.19 -11.76
N GLU A 112 -18.17 -16.70 -12.49
CA GLU A 112 -17.33 -17.84 -12.04
C GLU A 112 -16.63 -17.60 -10.70
N LEU A 113 -16.35 -16.34 -10.33
CA LEU A 113 -15.73 -16.00 -9.05
C LEU A 113 -16.72 -15.77 -7.92
N SER A 114 -18.03 -15.93 -8.16
CA SER A 114 -19.07 -15.66 -7.16
C SER A 114 -19.06 -16.68 -6.02
N CYS A 115 -18.54 -17.89 -6.25
CA CYS A 115 -18.31 -18.89 -5.21
C CYS A 115 -17.38 -18.36 -4.10
N LEU A 116 -16.49 -17.41 -4.41
CA LEU A 116 -15.57 -16.79 -3.44
C LEU A 116 -16.27 -15.79 -2.51
N ASN A 117 -17.52 -15.40 -2.75
CA ASN A 117 -18.24 -14.50 -1.84
C ASN A 117 -18.89 -15.23 -0.65
N ALA A 118 -18.96 -16.56 -0.67
CA ALA A 118 -19.57 -17.34 0.39
C ALA A 118 -18.70 -17.36 1.67
N GLY A 119 -19.35 -17.57 2.82
CA GLY A 119 -18.64 -17.76 4.10
C GLY A 119 -17.73 -19.00 4.09
N PHE A 120 -18.14 -20.03 3.36
CA PHE A 120 -17.36 -21.24 3.06
C PHE A 120 -17.18 -21.36 1.55
N PRO A 121 -16.22 -20.64 0.95
CA PRO A 121 -16.08 -20.53 -0.50
C PRO A 121 -15.60 -21.83 -1.14
N SER A 122 -15.94 -22.07 -2.40
CA SER A 122 -15.43 -23.17 -3.24
C SER A 122 -14.44 -22.67 -4.28
N TYR A 123 -13.65 -23.56 -4.87
CA TYR A 123 -12.78 -23.19 -5.99
C TYR A 123 -13.64 -22.79 -7.22
N PRO A 124 -13.26 -21.75 -7.99
CA PRO A 124 -13.90 -21.43 -9.26
C PRO A 124 -13.68 -22.53 -10.30
N ARG A 125 -14.69 -22.83 -11.14
CA ARG A 125 -14.59 -23.88 -12.18
C ARG A 125 -13.35 -23.81 -13.08
N PRO A 126 -12.90 -22.62 -13.55
CA PRO A 126 -11.66 -22.53 -14.34
C PRO A 126 -10.43 -23.11 -13.62
N LEU A 127 -10.38 -22.97 -12.29
CA LEU A 127 -9.30 -23.53 -11.47
C LEU A 127 -9.52 -25.02 -11.20
N GLU A 128 -10.77 -25.45 -11.02
CA GLU A 128 -11.10 -26.88 -10.90
C GLU A 128 -10.64 -27.65 -12.15
N GLU A 129 -10.85 -27.09 -13.36
CA GLU A 129 -10.37 -27.67 -14.62
C GLU A 129 -8.84 -27.87 -14.62
N LEU A 130 -8.08 -26.85 -14.21
CA LEU A 130 -6.62 -26.94 -14.08
C LEU A 130 -6.18 -28.01 -13.07
N MET A 131 -6.90 -28.14 -11.94
CA MET A 131 -6.59 -29.14 -10.93
C MET A 131 -6.92 -30.58 -11.38
N GLN A 132 -7.94 -30.72 -12.23
CA GLN A 132 -8.41 -32.01 -12.75
C GLN A 132 -7.60 -32.51 -13.95
N ASP A 133 -6.93 -31.62 -14.69
CA ASP A 133 -6.10 -31.99 -15.85
C ASP A 133 -4.94 -32.91 -15.42
N ARG A 134 -4.99 -34.18 -15.82
CA ARG A 134 -3.99 -35.18 -15.41
C ARG A 134 -2.70 -35.12 -16.24
N ASP A 135 -2.74 -34.45 -17.38
CA ASP A 135 -1.57 -34.29 -18.24
C ASP A 135 -0.66 -33.21 -17.67
N THR A 136 -1.23 -32.07 -17.25
CA THR A 136 -0.45 -30.91 -16.78
C THR A 136 -0.43 -30.73 -15.27
N SER A 137 -1.42 -31.21 -14.52
CA SER A 137 -1.44 -31.04 -13.05
C SER A 137 -0.39 -31.93 -12.37
N ASN A 138 0.34 -31.32 -11.45
CA ASN A 138 1.18 -31.96 -10.44
C ASN A 138 0.60 -31.77 -9.02
N LEU A 139 -0.65 -31.31 -8.91
CA LEU A 139 -1.39 -31.19 -7.66
C LEU A 139 -2.38 -32.34 -7.53
N TYR A 140 -2.23 -33.12 -6.48
CA TYR A 140 -3.13 -34.22 -6.15
C TYR A 140 -3.91 -33.92 -4.88
N SER A 141 -4.93 -34.71 -4.62
CA SER A 141 -5.65 -34.64 -3.36
C SER A 141 -6.10 -36.01 -2.89
N MET A 142 -6.42 -36.07 -1.60
CA MET A 142 -7.01 -37.23 -0.97
C MET A 142 -8.14 -36.83 -0.03
N ILE A 143 -9.12 -37.73 0.11
CA ILE A 143 -10.22 -37.64 1.08
C ILE A 143 -10.11 -38.83 2.03
N LEU A 144 -9.96 -38.55 3.31
CA LEU A 144 -9.93 -39.54 4.38
C LEU A 144 -11.28 -39.59 5.10
N ARG A 145 -11.41 -40.49 6.06
CA ARG A 145 -12.60 -40.67 6.88
C ARG A 145 -12.22 -40.63 8.37
N PRO A 146 -12.32 -39.47 9.02
CA PRO A 146 -12.44 -39.41 10.47
C PRO A 146 -13.84 -39.82 10.93
N THR A 147 -13.99 -40.23 12.19
CA THR A 147 -15.29 -40.50 12.83
C THR A 147 -16.13 -39.23 12.93
N ALA A 148 -15.49 -38.11 13.27
CA ALA A 148 -16.11 -36.78 13.29
C ALA A 148 -15.84 -36.04 11.97
N GLU A 149 -16.71 -36.29 10.99
CA GLU A 149 -16.58 -35.76 9.63
C GLU A 149 -16.92 -34.27 9.49
N ASP A 150 -16.15 -33.57 8.66
CA ASP A 150 -16.49 -32.29 8.06
C ASP A 150 -16.88 -32.47 6.58
N GLY A 151 -18.16 -32.24 6.28
CA GLY A 151 -18.70 -32.38 4.91
C GLY A 151 -18.34 -31.24 3.96
N PHE A 152 -17.66 -30.17 4.41
CA PHE A 152 -17.25 -29.04 3.57
C PHE A 152 -15.93 -29.31 2.84
N LEU A 153 -15.89 -30.41 2.08
CA LEU A 153 -14.74 -30.79 1.27
C LEU A 153 -14.52 -29.82 0.09
N ARG A 154 -13.27 -29.54 -0.25
CA ARG A 154 -12.83 -28.71 -1.39
C ARG A 154 -11.96 -29.47 -2.36
N SER A 155 -11.32 -30.54 -1.91
CA SER A 155 -10.54 -31.47 -2.73
C SER A 155 -11.38 -32.26 -3.73
N GLU A 156 -12.69 -32.39 -3.52
CA GLU A 156 -13.59 -33.06 -4.48
C GLU A 156 -13.53 -32.43 -5.87
N ALA A 157 -13.26 -31.13 -5.93
CA ALA A 157 -13.07 -30.37 -7.16
C ALA A 157 -11.81 -30.76 -7.96
N THR A 158 -10.94 -31.60 -7.40
CA THR A 158 -9.65 -31.95 -8.01
C THR A 158 -9.56 -33.41 -8.43
N ASN A 159 -10.69 -34.14 -8.42
CA ASN A 159 -10.75 -35.57 -8.71
C ASN A 159 -9.77 -36.39 -7.84
N PRO A 160 -10.02 -36.52 -6.52
CA PRO A 160 -9.06 -37.05 -5.56
C PRO A 160 -8.53 -38.44 -5.94
N ILE A 161 -7.21 -38.59 -5.84
CA ILE A 161 -6.49 -39.82 -6.22
C ILE A 161 -6.78 -40.95 -5.22
N PHE A 162 -7.00 -40.58 -3.97
CA PHE A 162 -7.46 -41.47 -2.92
C PHE A 162 -8.71 -40.89 -2.28
N SER A 163 -9.78 -41.68 -2.17
CA SER A 163 -10.98 -41.24 -1.48
C SER A 163 -11.72 -42.41 -0.88
N VAL A 164 -12.12 -42.28 0.37
CA VAL A 164 -13.08 -43.17 1.03
C VAL A 164 -14.45 -42.50 1.13
N ALA A 165 -15.49 -43.26 1.42
CA ALA A 165 -16.85 -42.79 1.56
C ALA A 165 -16.96 -41.73 2.66
N HIS A 166 -17.33 -40.52 2.28
CA HIS A 166 -17.35 -39.33 3.15
C HIS A 166 -18.64 -38.52 2.97
N LYS A 167 -19.03 -37.73 3.98
CA LYS A 167 -20.06 -36.70 3.83
C LYS A 167 -19.57 -35.65 2.85
N SER A 168 -20.48 -35.12 2.04
CA SER A 168 -20.19 -34.02 1.12
C SER A 168 -21.40 -33.12 1.03
N VAL A 169 -21.20 -31.86 1.42
CA VAL A 169 -22.21 -30.81 1.25
C VAL A 169 -22.40 -30.51 -0.24
N SER A 170 -21.31 -30.51 -1.02
CA SER A 170 -21.35 -30.19 -2.46
C SER A 170 -22.17 -31.22 -3.25
N LYS A 171 -22.03 -32.51 -2.92
CA LYS A 171 -22.74 -33.64 -3.56
C LYS A 171 -24.03 -34.04 -2.84
N GLN A 172 -24.45 -33.29 -1.82
CA GLN A 172 -25.65 -33.59 -1.01
C GLN A 172 -25.63 -34.98 -0.33
N ILE A 173 -24.45 -35.44 0.06
CA ILE A 173 -24.26 -36.70 0.78
C ILE A 173 -24.25 -36.41 2.29
N HIS A 174 -25.38 -36.64 2.94
CA HIS A 174 -25.56 -36.37 4.38
C HIS A 174 -25.07 -37.51 5.29
N THR A 175 -25.01 -38.74 4.77
CA THR A 175 -24.52 -39.92 5.49
C THR A 175 -23.75 -40.84 4.56
N SER A 176 -22.67 -41.41 5.05
CA SER A 176 -21.82 -42.35 4.31
C SER A 176 -21.24 -43.38 5.28
N LYS A 177 -20.87 -44.55 4.74
CA LYS A 177 -20.28 -45.65 5.48
C LYS A 177 -19.04 -46.11 4.73
N SER A 178 -17.86 -45.87 5.31
CA SER A 178 -16.60 -46.41 4.79
C SER A 178 -16.37 -47.80 5.40
N ALA A 179 -16.26 -48.83 4.56
CA ALA A 179 -15.92 -50.16 5.02
C ALA A 179 -14.47 -50.21 5.52
N LEU A 180 -13.57 -49.44 4.90
CA LEU A 180 -12.17 -49.34 5.32
C LEU A 180 -12.06 -48.75 6.72
N GLN A 181 -12.67 -47.59 6.97
CA GLN A 181 -12.57 -46.95 8.29
C GLN A 181 -13.18 -47.82 9.39
N HIS A 182 -14.35 -48.43 9.16
CA HIS A 182 -14.95 -49.32 10.15
C HIS A 182 -14.05 -50.52 10.46
N ALA A 183 -13.44 -51.14 9.44
CA ALA A 183 -12.53 -52.26 9.62
C ALA A 183 -11.28 -51.85 10.45
N LEU A 184 -10.69 -50.69 10.14
CA LEU A 184 -9.53 -50.15 10.87
C LEU A 184 -9.87 -49.89 12.34
N ILE A 185 -10.96 -49.17 12.62
CA ILE A 185 -11.38 -48.88 14.00
C ILE A 185 -11.67 -50.17 14.76
N GLN A 186 -12.37 -51.13 14.15
CA GLN A 186 -12.67 -52.41 14.79
C GLN A 186 -11.39 -53.20 15.13
N ALA A 187 -10.39 -53.21 14.24
CA ALA A 187 -9.13 -53.91 14.46
C ALA A 187 -8.21 -53.20 15.46
N TYR A 188 -8.26 -51.86 15.52
CA TYR A 188 -7.38 -51.05 16.36
C TYR A 188 -7.91 -50.79 17.77
N THR A 189 -9.23 -50.75 17.97
CA THR A 189 -9.86 -50.56 19.29
C THR A 189 -9.34 -51.50 20.40
N PRO A 190 -9.12 -52.81 20.16
CA PRO A 190 -8.60 -53.71 21.21
C PRO A 190 -7.10 -53.58 21.47
N LEU A 191 -6.37 -52.74 20.71
CA LEU A 191 -4.92 -52.60 20.86
C LEU A 191 -4.57 -51.66 22.02
N THR A 192 -3.43 -51.93 22.66
CA THR A 192 -2.83 -51.01 23.64
C THR A 192 -1.81 -50.13 22.92
N PHE A 193 -1.99 -48.82 23.01
CA PHE A 193 -1.07 -47.84 22.44
C PHE A 193 -0.24 -47.23 23.56
N GLU A 194 1.06 -47.47 23.53
CA GLU A 194 2.03 -46.76 24.38
C GLU A 194 2.77 -45.77 23.49
N ALA A 195 2.91 -44.51 23.92
CA ALA A 195 3.74 -43.54 23.24
C ALA A 195 5.20 -44.03 23.23
N LYS A 196 5.69 -44.41 22.05
CA LYS A 196 7.06 -44.89 21.79
C LYS A 196 7.87 -43.82 21.05
N ASN A 197 7.49 -42.55 21.16
CA ASN A 197 8.20 -41.42 20.57
C ASN A 197 9.65 -41.33 21.11
N LEU A 198 10.53 -40.66 20.39
CA LEU A 198 11.96 -40.55 20.70
C LEU A 198 12.19 -39.97 22.10
N LYS A 199 11.38 -39.01 22.54
CA LYS A 199 11.47 -38.42 23.87
C LYS A 199 11.25 -39.47 24.97
N SER A 200 10.15 -40.21 24.90
CA SER A 200 9.84 -41.30 25.83
C SER A 200 10.89 -42.41 25.78
N ARG A 201 11.45 -42.71 24.61
CA ARG A 201 12.55 -43.68 24.46
C ARG A 201 13.83 -43.21 25.15
N VAL A 202 14.23 -41.95 24.96
CA VAL A 202 15.39 -41.36 25.64
C VAL A 202 15.17 -41.38 27.15
N ILE A 203 14.02 -40.89 27.63
CA ILE A 203 13.65 -40.86 29.05
C ILE A 203 13.70 -42.28 29.65
N LYS A 204 13.06 -43.26 29.01
CA LYS A 204 13.04 -44.64 29.48
C LYS A 204 14.43 -45.28 29.52
N GLN A 205 15.25 -45.05 28.49
CA GLN A 205 16.60 -45.60 28.43
C GLN A 205 17.52 -44.96 29.49
N VAL A 206 17.41 -43.64 29.71
CA VAL A 206 18.13 -42.98 30.80
C VAL A 206 17.66 -43.50 32.16
N ALA A 207 16.35 -43.61 32.39
CA ALA A 207 15.79 -44.12 33.63
C ALA A 207 16.28 -45.54 33.96
N GLN A 208 16.43 -46.41 32.96
CA GLN A 208 17.01 -47.76 33.12
C GLN A 208 18.50 -47.76 33.49
N LEU A 209 19.24 -46.72 33.10
CA LEU A 209 20.67 -46.56 33.40
C LEU A 209 20.91 -45.86 34.74
N MET A 210 19.87 -45.26 35.33
CA MET A 210 19.97 -44.59 36.63
C MET A 210 19.75 -45.59 37.78
N PRO A 211 20.58 -45.54 38.84
CA PRO A 211 20.33 -46.34 40.04
C PRO A 211 19.03 -45.89 40.74
N PRO A 212 18.28 -46.79 41.41
CA PRO A 212 17.01 -46.47 42.07
C PRO A 212 17.14 -45.60 43.34
N ASN A 213 18.27 -44.95 43.54
CA ASN A 213 18.60 -44.22 44.76
C ASN A 213 17.96 -42.82 44.76
N LYS A 214 17.46 -42.40 45.93
CA LYS A 214 17.12 -41.00 46.22
C LYS A 214 18.07 -40.46 47.31
N PRO A 215 18.60 -39.24 47.19
CA PRO A 215 18.38 -38.25 46.11
C PRO A 215 19.09 -38.62 44.80
N ILE A 216 18.57 -38.10 43.68
CA ILE A 216 19.17 -38.28 42.35
C ILE A 216 20.47 -37.47 42.24
N ASP A 217 21.54 -38.12 41.76
CA ASP A 217 22.74 -37.41 41.32
C ASP A 217 22.44 -36.67 40.00
N PHE A 218 22.27 -35.36 40.10
CA PHE A 218 21.84 -34.52 38.99
C PHE A 218 22.91 -34.36 37.90
N GLU A 219 24.19 -34.31 38.26
CA GLU A 219 25.28 -34.21 37.27
C GLU A 219 25.48 -35.54 36.56
N HIS A 220 25.35 -36.66 37.27
CA HIS A 220 25.32 -37.96 36.63
C HIS A 220 24.12 -38.10 35.68
N LEU A 221 22.92 -37.70 36.10
CA LEU A 221 21.72 -37.68 35.25
C LEU A 221 21.96 -36.88 33.97
N ARG A 222 22.54 -35.68 34.06
CA ARG A 222 22.85 -34.84 32.89
C ARG A 222 23.84 -35.50 31.95
N ALA A 223 24.89 -36.12 32.47
CA ALA A 223 25.87 -36.83 31.66
C ALA A 223 25.26 -38.02 30.91
N VAL A 224 24.43 -38.82 31.60
CA VAL A 224 23.73 -39.97 30.99
C VAL A 224 22.68 -39.50 29.98
N LEU A 225 21.91 -38.45 30.29
CA LEU A 225 20.94 -37.84 29.38
C LEU A 225 21.62 -37.31 28.11
N LYS A 226 22.72 -36.56 28.26
CA LYS A 226 23.53 -36.08 27.14
C LYS A 226 23.99 -37.22 26.24
N LYS A 227 24.63 -38.23 26.83
CA LYS A 227 25.15 -39.39 26.07
C LYS A 227 24.04 -40.16 25.36
N THR A 228 22.92 -40.38 26.05
CA THR A 228 21.78 -41.12 25.49
C THR A 228 21.10 -40.35 24.36
N THR A 229 20.95 -39.03 24.51
CA THR A 229 20.42 -38.13 23.47
C THR A 229 21.32 -38.14 22.23
N GLN A 230 22.64 -37.99 22.40
CA GLN A 230 23.60 -38.09 21.30
C GLN A 230 23.54 -39.46 20.61
N THR A 231 23.43 -40.55 21.37
CA THR A 231 23.45 -41.90 20.81
C THR A 231 22.16 -42.22 20.05
N LEU A 232 21.00 -41.84 20.57
CA LEU A 232 19.70 -42.19 19.98
C LEU A 232 19.25 -41.23 18.89
N LEU A 233 19.57 -39.93 19.04
CA LEU A 233 19.07 -38.88 18.14
C LEU A 233 20.16 -38.36 17.20
N ASN A 234 21.43 -38.68 17.46
CA ASN A 234 22.59 -38.09 16.78
C ASN A 234 22.65 -36.55 16.91
N VAL A 235 22.16 -36.00 18.03
CA VAL A 235 22.17 -34.56 18.33
C VAL A 235 22.95 -34.29 19.61
N ASP A 236 23.89 -33.35 19.55
CA ASP A 236 24.66 -32.90 20.73
C ASP A 236 23.89 -31.78 21.43
N VAL A 237 23.41 -32.07 22.63
CA VAL A 237 22.69 -31.10 23.46
C VAL A 237 23.54 -30.73 24.67
N ASP A 238 23.77 -29.44 24.85
CA ASP A 238 24.39 -28.91 26.06
C ASP A 238 23.34 -28.71 27.16
N PHE A 239 23.09 -29.76 27.96
CA PHE A 239 22.21 -29.68 29.12
C PHE A 239 22.78 -28.83 30.28
N THR A 240 23.89 -28.11 30.07
CA THR A 240 24.45 -27.13 31.03
C THR A 240 23.96 -25.72 30.84
N LYS A 241 23.36 -25.42 29.70
CA LYS A 241 22.90 -24.08 29.34
C LYS A 241 21.46 -24.11 28.86
N THR A 242 20.73 -23.03 29.09
CA THR A 242 19.45 -22.80 28.42
C THR A 242 19.66 -22.63 26.92
N GLN A 243 18.58 -22.66 26.14
CA GLN A 243 18.65 -22.37 24.69
C GLN A 243 19.30 -21.01 24.36
N GLN A 244 19.28 -20.06 25.29
CA GLN A 244 19.90 -18.73 25.14
C GLN A 244 21.37 -18.69 25.58
N GLY A 245 21.96 -19.84 25.97
CA GLY A 245 23.35 -19.96 26.37
C GLY A 245 23.65 -19.66 27.84
N THR A 246 22.63 -19.36 28.65
CA THR A 246 22.78 -19.09 30.09
C THR A 246 22.99 -20.37 30.87
N LEU A 247 23.97 -20.43 31.77
CA LEU A 247 24.17 -21.60 32.63
C LEU A 247 22.93 -21.89 33.48
N ILE A 248 22.57 -23.16 33.62
CA ILE A 248 21.45 -23.58 34.47
C ILE A 248 21.89 -24.66 35.46
N HIS A 249 21.56 -24.44 36.73
CA HIS A 249 21.90 -25.31 37.85
C HIS A 249 20.67 -25.99 38.46
N GLN A 250 20.88 -27.11 39.16
CA GLN A 250 19.80 -27.88 39.80
C GLN A 250 18.93 -27.02 40.73
N GLN A 251 19.54 -26.12 41.51
CA GLN A 251 18.83 -25.26 42.45
C GLN A 251 17.84 -24.32 41.76
N GLU A 252 18.19 -23.82 40.58
CA GLU A 252 17.36 -22.92 39.78
C GLU A 252 16.17 -23.68 39.20
N ILE A 253 16.40 -24.89 38.66
CA ILE A 253 15.32 -25.78 38.21
C ILE A 253 14.40 -26.16 39.37
N ASN A 254 14.96 -26.51 40.53
CA ASN A 254 14.16 -26.86 41.70
C ASN A 254 13.26 -25.71 42.15
N LYS A 255 13.82 -24.50 42.21
CA LYS A 255 13.07 -23.29 42.59
C LYS A 255 11.98 -22.98 41.56
N ALA A 256 12.27 -23.09 40.27
CA ALA A 256 11.35 -22.75 39.21
C ALA A 256 10.21 -23.79 39.04
N MET A 257 10.53 -25.08 39.17
CA MET A 257 9.58 -26.18 39.00
C MET A 257 8.90 -26.62 40.30
N GLY A 258 9.31 -26.08 41.45
CA GLY A 258 8.84 -26.52 42.77
C GLY A 258 9.33 -27.93 43.16
N PHE A 259 10.43 -28.39 42.57
CA PHE A 259 10.95 -29.73 42.83
C PHE A 259 11.64 -29.84 44.19
N ASN A 260 11.50 -31.00 44.82
CA ASN A 260 12.21 -31.35 46.05
C ASN A 260 13.32 -32.36 45.72
N PRO A 261 14.61 -31.99 45.86
CA PRO A 261 15.73 -32.86 45.50
C PRO A 261 15.74 -34.22 46.20
N GLN A 262 15.04 -34.37 47.32
CA GLN A 262 14.94 -35.63 48.06
C GLN A 262 13.89 -36.59 47.47
N THR A 263 12.89 -36.09 46.74
CA THR A 263 11.74 -36.88 46.31
C THR A 263 11.50 -36.88 44.80
N THR A 264 11.93 -35.83 44.09
CA THR A 264 11.76 -35.67 42.64
C THR A 264 12.49 -36.78 41.88
N SER A 265 11.79 -37.33 40.88
CA SER A 265 12.25 -38.42 40.03
C SER A 265 13.23 -37.96 38.95
N ALA A 266 14.00 -38.90 38.40
CA ALA A 266 14.85 -38.63 37.23
C ALA A 266 14.03 -38.16 36.03
N GLU A 267 12.82 -38.68 35.84
CA GLU A 267 11.92 -38.33 34.73
C GLU A 267 11.50 -36.85 34.79
N GLU A 268 11.08 -36.38 35.96
CA GLU A 268 10.72 -34.96 36.16
C GLU A 268 11.90 -34.02 35.89
N TYR A 269 13.11 -34.40 36.28
CA TYR A 269 14.31 -33.64 35.97
C TYR A 269 14.67 -33.65 34.48
N MET A 270 14.51 -34.78 33.79
CA MET A 270 14.75 -34.86 32.34
C MET A 270 13.76 -33.99 31.56
N GLU A 271 12.48 -34.00 31.94
CA GLU A 271 11.45 -33.14 31.36
C GLU A 271 11.81 -31.66 31.49
N ALA A 272 12.22 -31.23 32.69
CA ALA A 272 12.68 -29.86 32.92
C ALA A 272 13.94 -29.53 32.09
N LEU A 273 14.92 -30.44 32.06
CA LEU A 273 16.16 -30.24 31.29
C LEU A 273 15.91 -30.11 29.79
N PHE A 274 15.01 -30.92 29.21
CA PHE A 274 14.57 -30.72 27.83
C PHE A 274 13.89 -29.36 27.66
N GLY A 275 12.98 -28.97 28.55
CA GLY A 275 12.31 -27.66 28.47
C GLY A 275 13.28 -26.48 28.48
N TYR A 276 14.26 -26.46 29.39
CA TYR A 276 15.21 -25.34 29.51
C TYR A 276 16.30 -25.35 28.44
N CYS A 277 16.85 -26.51 28.12
CA CYS A 277 18.06 -26.62 27.30
C CYS A 277 17.76 -26.91 25.83
N ALA A 278 16.61 -27.54 25.54
CA ALA A 278 16.32 -28.14 24.24
C ALA A 278 14.81 -28.21 23.93
N GLY A 279 14.05 -27.18 24.30
CA GLY A 279 12.58 -27.18 24.26
C GLY A 279 11.97 -27.52 22.90
N GLY A 280 12.66 -27.18 21.79
CA GLY A 280 12.22 -27.46 20.42
C GLY A 280 12.89 -28.69 19.76
N LEU A 281 13.69 -29.47 20.50
CA LEU A 281 14.45 -30.58 19.93
C LEU A 281 13.55 -31.61 19.24
N PHE A 282 12.51 -32.05 19.94
CA PHE A 282 11.63 -33.11 19.45
C PHE A 282 10.59 -32.62 18.44
N ASP A 283 10.41 -31.31 18.30
CA ASP A 283 9.53 -30.73 17.27
C ASP A 283 10.14 -30.84 15.87
N SER A 284 11.48 -30.87 15.79
CA SER A 284 12.25 -30.97 14.54
C SER A 284 12.52 -32.40 14.08
N LEU A 285 12.30 -33.39 14.96
CA LEU A 285 12.59 -34.79 14.66
C LEU A 285 11.37 -35.44 13.99
N ILE A 286 11.60 -35.95 12.79
CA ILE A 286 10.57 -36.62 11.98
C ILE A 286 10.49 -38.09 12.42
N GLU A 287 9.34 -38.49 12.96
CA GLU A 287 9.08 -39.85 13.42
C GLU A 287 7.79 -40.43 12.84
N SER A 288 7.79 -41.75 12.65
CA SER A 288 6.59 -42.51 12.29
C SER A 288 5.39 -42.10 13.17
N PRO A 289 4.27 -41.67 12.57
CA PRO A 289 3.05 -41.33 13.30
C PRO A 289 2.59 -42.46 14.23
N PHE A 290 2.74 -43.72 13.79
CA PHE A 290 2.36 -44.90 14.57
C PHE A 290 3.21 -45.11 15.84
N LYS A 291 4.31 -44.37 16.04
CA LYS A 291 5.05 -44.36 17.31
C LYS A 291 4.56 -43.31 18.30
N CYS A 292 3.88 -42.27 17.80
CA CYS A 292 3.49 -41.10 18.58
C CYS A 292 2.00 -41.11 18.93
N LEU A 293 1.17 -41.64 18.04
CA LEU A 293 -0.28 -41.66 18.19
C LEU A 293 -0.74 -42.71 19.20
N THR A 294 -1.73 -42.34 20.02
CA THR A 294 -2.18 -43.16 21.16
C THR A 294 -3.64 -43.57 21.09
N GLN A 295 -4.38 -43.15 20.05
CA GLN A 295 -5.79 -43.49 19.87
C GLN A 295 -5.99 -44.32 18.60
N ALA A 296 -6.96 -45.24 18.65
CA ALA A 296 -7.35 -46.06 17.50
C ALA A 296 -7.85 -45.22 16.32
N GLU A 297 -8.54 -44.11 16.59
CA GLU A 297 -8.99 -43.15 15.59
C GLU A 297 -7.82 -42.53 14.83
N ASP A 298 -6.83 -41.99 15.54
CA ASP A 298 -5.66 -41.37 14.92
C ASP A 298 -4.87 -42.40 14.09
N TRP A 299 -4.76 -43.64 14.56
CA TRP A 299 -4.14 -44.74 13.80
C TRP A 299 -4.92 -45.08 12.53
N SER A 300 -6.25 -45.05 12.58
CA SER A 300 -7.10 -45.22 11.39
C SER A 300 -6.83 -44.12 10.37
N ILE A 301 -6.80 -42.86 10.82
CA ILE A 301 -6.50 -41.69 9.97
C ILE A 301 -5.10 -41.81 9.37
N ALA A 302 -4.08 -42.11 10.18
CA ALA A 302 -2.71 -42.28 9.71
C ALA A 302 -2.57 -43.44 8.71
N THR A 303 -3.33 -44.53 8.89
CA THR A 303 -3.36 -45.64 7.92
C THR A 303 -3.98 -45.20 6.59
N GLN A 304 -5.11 -44.49 6.64
CA GLN A 304 -5.75 -43.97 5.43
C GLN A 304 -4.84 -42.96 4.71
N PHE A 305 -4.15 -42.10 5.46
CA PHE A 305 -3.19 -41.16 4.91
C PHE A 305 -1.99 -41.87 4.25
N LEU A 306 -1.44 -42.92 4.87
CA LEU A 306 -0.40 -43.76 4.27
C LEU A 306 -0.87 -44.38 2.94
N LEU A 307 -2.09 -44.92 2.91
CA LEU A 307 -2.68 -45.46 1.69
C LEU A 307 -2.85 -44.37 0.63
N GLY A 308 -3.27 -43.16 1.03
CA GLY A 308 -3.38 -42.00 0.14
C GLY A 308 -2.05 -41.57 -0.46
N ILE A 309 -1.00 -41.45 0.36
CA ILE A 309 0.37 -41.16 -0.11
C ILE A 309 0.87 -42.27 -1.05
N THR A 310 0.60 -43.53 -0.73
CA THR A 310 0.97 -44.67 -1.57
C THR A 310 0.25 -44.62 -2.91
N ASN A 311 -1.05 -44.33 -2.93
CA ASN A 311 -1.84 -44.20 -4.15
C ASN A 311 -1.32 -43.08 -5.05
N ILE A 312 -0.99 -41.92 -4.47
CA ILE A 312 -0.41 -40.78 -5.21
C ILE A 312 0.97 -41.15 -5.75
N TYR A 313 1.82 -41.79 -4.95
CA TYR A 313 3.14 -42.25 -5.39
C TYR A 313 3.04 -43.22 -6.57
N CYS A 314 2.18 -44.24 -6.46
CA CYS A 314 1.96 -45.21 -7.53
C CYS A 314 1.49 -44.54 -8.82
N LEU A 315 0.62 -43.53 -8.73
CA LEU A 315 0.19 -42.77 -9.90
C LEU A 315 1.34 -41.99 -10.52
N ALA A 316 2.09 -41.24 -9.71
CA ALA A 316 3.22 -40.43 -10.17
C ALA A 316 4.33 -41.26 -10.82
N GLN A 317 4.52 -42.50 -10.36
CA GLN A 317 5.48 -43.46 -10.93
C GLN A 317 4.91 -44.32 -12.08
N GLY A 318 3.66 -44.08 -12.51
CA GLY A 318 3.01 -44.84 -13.58
C GLY A 318 2.75 -46.31 -13.25
N ILE A 319 2.70 -46.67 -11.96
CA ILE A 319 2.46 -48.04 -11.47
C ILE A 319 0.97 -48.39 -11.57
N ILE A 320 0.09 -47.39 -11.49
CA ILE A 320 -1.37 -47.53 -11.60
C ILE A 320 -1.93 -46.58 -12.66
N SER A 321 -3.16 -46.82 -13.09
CA SER A 321 -3.89 -45.92 -14.00
C SER A 321 -4.38 -44.65 -13.27
N PRO A 322 -4.61 -43.53 -13.99
CA PRO A 322 -5.20 -42.31 -13.40
C PRO A 322 -6.59 -42.49 -12.77
N SER A 323 -7.32 -43.55 -13.14
CA SER A 323 -8.63 -43.88 -12.56
C SER A 323 -8.55 -44.79 -11.32
N THR A 324 -7.36 -45.31 -10.97
CA THR A 324 -7.20 -46.25 -9.86
C THR A 324 -7.20 -45.51 -8.52
N ASN A 325 -8.23 -45.75 -7.71
CA ASN A 325 -8.39 -45.18 -6.38
C ASN A 325 -8.51 -46.30 -5.32
N PHE A 326 -7.45 -46.50 -4.54
CA PHE A 326 -7.36 -47.55 -3.52
C PHE A 326 -8.43 -47.40 -2.44
N GLY A 327 -8.77 -46.18 -2.04
CA GLY A 327 -9.82 -45.94 -1.03
C GLY A 327 -11.18 -46.46 -1.50
N GLN A 328 -11.55 -46.18 -2.75
CA GLN A 328 -12.80 -46.65 -3.34
C GLN A 328 -12.81 -48.18 -3.51
N ILE A 329 -11.68 -48.77 -3.94
CA ILE A 329 -11.53 -50.22 -4.05
C ILE A 329 -11.73 -50.89 -2.69
N LEU A 330 -11.09 -50.37 -1.64
CA LEU A 330 -11.18 -50.91 -0.28
C LEU A 330 -12.58 -50.76 0.31
N ASP A 331 -13.26 -49.64 0.05
CA ASP A 331 -14.65 -49.44 0.50
C ASP A 331 -15.66 -50.33 -0.24
N ALA A 332 -15.42 -50.60 -1.52
CA ALA A 332 -16.27 -51.51 -2.30
C ALA A 332 -16.10 -52.99 -1.90
N HIS A 333 -14.96 -53.37 -1.32
CA HIS A 333 -14.62 -54.75 -0.97
C HIS A 333 -14.36 -54.91 0.54
N SER A 334 -15.43 -55.05 1.34
CA SER A 334 -15.31 -55.08 2.80
C SER A 334 -14.40 -56.20 3.34
N SER A 335 -14.33 -57.36 2.67
CA SER A 335 -13.40 -58.44 3.05
C SER A 335 -11.93 -58.02 2.91
N LEU A 336 -11.60 -57.26 1.88
CA LEU A 336 -10.25 -56.75 1.62
C LEU A 336 -9.86 -55.72 2.71
N SER A 337 -10.78 -54.81 3.05
CA SER A 337 -10.60 -53.85 4.15
C SER A 337 -10.38 -54.53 5.51
N VAL A 338 -11.16 -55.57 5.84
CA VAL A 338 -10.99 -56.35 7.07
C VAL A 338 -9.64 -57.07 7.09
N HIS A 339 -9.24 -57.66 5.97
CA HIS A 339 -7.95 -58.36 5.87
C HIS A 339 -6.75 -57.42 6.07
N LEU A 340 -6.79 -56.23 5.44
CA LEU A 340 -5.78 -55.18 5.66
C LEU A 340 -5.72 -54.79 7.14
N ALA A 341 -6.86 -54.41 7.73
CA ALA A 341 -6.91 -53.94 9.11
C ALA A 341 -6.39 -54.97 10.11
N GLN A 342 -6.74 -56.25 9.94
CA GLN A 342 -6.23 -57.36 10.76
C GLN A 342 -4.73 -57.57 10.59
N THR A 343 -4.22 -57.48 9.36
CA THR A 343 -2.78 -57.60 9.07
C THR A 343 -1.98 -56.52 9.81
N LEU A 344 -2.46 -55.27 9.78
CA LEU A 344 -1.80 -54.15 10.46
C LEU A 344 -1.90 -54.27 12.00
N ALA A 345 -3.05 -54.69 12.53
CA ALA A 345 -3.21 -54.94 13.96
C ALA A 345 -2.26 -56.05 14.45
N GLN A 346 -2.09 -57.13 13.68
CA GLN A 346 -1.13 -58.19 13.98
C GLN A 346 0.32 -57.71 13.90
N ALA A 347 0.64 -56.82 12.94
CA ALA A 347 1.95 -56.20 12.84
C ALA A 347 2.28 -55.38 14.10
N HIS A 348 1.34 -54.59 14.63
CA HIS A 348 1.49 -53.87 15.90
C HIS A 348 1.74 -54.80 17.07
N GLN A 349 0.91 -55.85 17.23
CA GLN A 349 1.07 -56.84 18.31
C GLN A 349 2.42 -57.56 18.24
N SER A 350 2.96 -57.73 17.04
CA SER A 350 4.29 -58.32 16.80
C SER A 350 5.43 -57.29 16.83
N ASN A 351 5.15 -56.03 17.20
CA ASN A 351 6.09 -54.92 17.25
C ASN A 351 6.88 -54.71 15.93
N ARG A 352 6.20 -54.90 14.78
CA ARG A 352 6.73 -54.63 13.43
C ARG A 352 6.32 -53.23 12.94
N SER A 353 7.00 -52.72 11.90
CA SER A 353 6.60 -51.46 11.25
C SER A 353 5.23 -51.62 10.59
N ILE A 354 4.33 -50.69 10.90
CA ILE A 354 2.98 -50.64 10.33
C ILE A 354 3.05 -50.21 8.87
N GLU A 355 3.92 -49.26 8.56
CA GLU A 355 4.11 -48.76 7.21
C GLU A 355 4.63 -49.86 6.29
N GLU A 356 5.67 -50.57 6.71
CA GLU A 356 6.23 -51.69 5.94
C GLU A 356 5.20 -52.82 5.76
N ALA A 357 4.48 -53.18 6.83
CA ALA A 357 3.44 -54.20 6.77
C ALA A 357 2.32 -53.81 5.78
N CYS A 358 1.90 -52.54 5.76
CA CYS A 358 0.91 -52.03 4.82
C CYS A 358 1.39 -52.13 3.37
N LEU A 359 2.62 -51.72 3.09
CA LEU A 359 3.19 -51.71 1.75
C LEU A 359 3.48 -53.12 1.22
N LEU A 360 3.91 -54.03 2.09
CA LEU A 360 4.04 -55.45 1.74
C LEU A 360 2.68 -56.10 1.49
N TRP A 361 1.66 -55.76 2.27
CA TRP A 361 0.30 -56.22 2.02
C TRP A 361 -0.23 -55.73 0.66
N ILE A 362 0.09 -54.50 0.25
CA ILE A 362 -0.24 -54.00 -1.10
C ILE A 362 0.41 -54.87 -2.19
N ASN A 363 1.68 -55.28 -2.00
CA ASN A 363 2.37 -56.19 -2.92
C ASN A 363 1.70 -57.58 -3.00
N GLU A 364 1.06 -58.05 -1.92
CA GLU A 364 0.32 -59.31 -1.93
C GLU A 364 -1.03 -59.21 -2.67
N HIS A 365 -1.56 -58.00 -2.87
CA HIS A 365 -2.89 -57.72 -3.46
C HIS A 365 -2.81 -56.84 -4.72
N VAL A 366 -1.75 -57.03 -5.51
CA VAL A 366 -1.45 -56.25 -6.73
C VAL A 366 -2.58 -56.30 -7.76
N ASN A 367 -3.25 -57.43 -7.90
CA ASN A 367 -4.34 -57.58 -8.87
C ASN A 367 -5.60 -56.82 -8.42
N GLU A 368 -5.97 -56.97 -7.15
CA GLU A 368 -7.12 -56.30 -6.53
C GLU A 368 -6.97 -54.78 -6.55
N LEU A 369 -5.74 -54.28 -6.35
CA LEU A 369 -5.41 -52.86 -6.36
C LEU A 369 -4.98 -52.34 -7.75
N ALA A 370 -5.02 -53.20 -8.78
CA ALA A 370 -4.67 -52.86 -10.17
C ALA A 370 -3.26 -52.23 -10.35
N LEU A 371 -2.27 -52.71 -9.60
CA LEU A 371 -0.87 -52.35 -9.81
C LEU A 371 -0.32 -53.10 -11.03
N THR A 372 0.46 -52.41 -11.86
CA THR A 372 1.14 -53.01 -13.02
C THR A 372 2.42 -53.78 -12.64
N ARG A 373 2.98 -53.49 -11.46
CA ARG A 373 4.15 -54.17 -10.89
C ARG A 373 4.15 -54.10 -9.36
N LEU A 374 4.96 -54.95 -8.73
CA LEU A 374 5.24 -54.86 -7.29
C LEU A 374 5.99 -53.57 -6.95
N LEU A 375 5.75 -53.04 -5.75
CA LEU A 375 6.57 -52.03 -5.10
C LEU A 375 7.92 -52.65 -4.73
N THR A 376 9.00 -52.05 -5.23
CA THR A 376 10.38 -52.39 -4.87
C THR A 376 10.73 -51.83 -3.49
N GLN A 377 11.84 -52.28 -2.91
CA GLN A 377 12.32 -51.71 -1.64
C GLN A 377 12.59 -50.20 -1.74
N ALA A 378 13.02 -49.71 -2.91
CA ALA A 378 13.22 -48.28 -3.12
C ALA A 378 11.88 -47.52 -3.11
N ASP A 379 10.84 -48.07 -3.74
CA ASP A 379 9.49 -47.50 -3.68
C ASP A 379 9.00 -47.44 -2.22
N ILE A 380 9.15 -48.55 -1.48
CA ILE A 380 8.74 -48.64 -0.07
C ILE A 380 9.43 -47.58 0.78
N ASN A 381 10.74 -47.43 0.65
CA ASN A 381 11.50 -46.45 1.42
C ASN A 381 11.06 -45.01 1.09
N ASN A 382 10.87 -44.69 -0.19
CA ASN A 382 10.42 -43.36 -0.63
C ASN A 382 9.00 -43.04 -0.12
N ILE A 383 8.09 -44.01 -0.16
CA ILE A 383 6.73 -43.85 0.36
C ILE A 383 6.76 -43.62 1.86
N GLN A 384 7.54 -44.39 2.61
CA GLN A 384 7.70 -44.21 4.05
C GLN A 384 8.26 -42.83 4.39
N GLU A 385 9.35 -42.41 3.75
CA GLU A 385 9.93 -41.08 3.98
C GLU A 385 8.93 -39.96 3.67
N THR A 386 8.22 -40.07 2.54
CA THR A 386 7.19 -39.10 2.13
C THR A 386 6.04 -39.07 3.12
N PHE A 387 5.53 -40.24 3.52
CA PHE A 387 4.43 -40.36 4.49
C PHE A 387 4.79 -39.70 5.82
N VAL A 388 5.94 -40.04 6.40
CA VAL A 388 6.34 -39.52 7.70
C VAL A 388 6.59 -38.01 7.62
N THR A 389 7.25 -37.53 6.57
CA THR A 389 7.49 -36.10 6.35
C THR A 389 6.17 -35.35 6.21
N ARG A 390 5.27 -35.79 5.33
CA ARG A 390 3.99 -35.10 5.08
C ARG A 390 3.05 -35.15 6.27
N TYR A 391 2.98 -36.28 6.98
CA TYR A 391 2.16 -36.36 8.19
C TYR A 391 2.68 -35.41 9.26
N SER A 392 3.99 -35.25 9.41
CA SER A 392 4.56 -34.29 10.36
C SER A 392 4.19 -32.83 10.08
N GLU A 393 3.97 -32.48 8.80
CA GLU A 393 3.51 -31.14 8.38
C GLU A 393 2.04 -30.89 8.75
N ILE A 394 1.20 -31.93 8.84
CA ILE A 394 -0.25 -31.83 9.08
C ILE A 394 -0.72 -32.33 10.44
N LYS A 395 0.17 -32.84 11.30
CA LYS A 395 -0.18 -33.52 12.57
C LYS A 395 -1.05 -32.67 13.51
N ASP A 396 -0.96 -31.35 13.40
CA ASP A 396 -1.69 -30.37 14.22
C ASP A 396 -2.94 -29.81 13.53
N SER A 397 -3.37 -30.44 12.41
CA SER A 397 -4.55 -30.01 11.66
C SER A 397 -5.82 -30.17 12.49
N PRO A 398 -6.76 -29.21 12.47
CA PRO A 398 -8.03 -29.33 13.19
C PRO A 398 -8.96 -30.38 12.58
N HIS A 399 -8.77 -30.68 11.29
CA HIS A 399 -9.55 -31.62 10.49
C HIS A 399 -8.59 -32.48 9.66
N PHE A 400 -8.95 -33.75 9.44
CA PHE A 400 -8.15 -34.71 8.66
C PHE A 400 -8.94 -35.28 7.48
N ASP A 401 -10.05 -34.65 7.11
CA ASP A 401 -10.98 -35.10 6.09
C ASP A 401 -10.39 -35.03 4.68
N GLU A 402 -9.53 -34.04 4.40
CA GLU A 402 -8.90 -33.88 3.10
C GLU A 402 -7.54 -33.21 3.15
N PHE A 403 -6.70 -33.51 2.15
CA PHE A 403 -5.41 -32.86 1.94
C PHE A 403 -5.09 -32.72 0.46
N PHE A 404 -4.45 -31.59 0.10
CA PHE A 404 -3.84 -31.35 -1.20
C PHE A 404 -2.35 -31.67 -1.12
N VAL A 405 -1.79 -32.41 -2.09
CA VAL A 405 -0.38 -32.79 -2.12
C VAL A 405 0.23 -32.34 -3.43
N LEU A 406 1.27 -31.51 -3.35
CA LEU A 406 2.04 -31.05 -4.49
C LEU A 406 3.19 -32.02 -4.77
N ASP A 407 3.22 -32.60 -5.96
CA ASP A 407 4.37 -33.33 -6.45
C ASP A 407 5.41 -32.35 -6.99
N THR A 408 6.52 -32.24 -6.25
CA THR A 408 7.63 -31.34 -6.57
C THR A 408 8.65 -31.95 -7.52
N GLN A 409 8.55 -33.25 -7.81
CA GLN A 409 9.39 -33.95 -8.77
C GLN A 409 8.80 -33.89 -10.18
N LYS A 410 7.47 -33.78 -10.29
CA LYS A 410 6.76 -33.54 -11.55
C LYS A 410 6.63 -32.03 -11.82
N LYS A 411 7.04 -31.62 -13.01
CA LYS A 411 6.74 -30.28 -13.53
C LYS A 411 5.26 -30.22 -13.92
N GLY A 412 4.56 -29.15 -13.54
CA GLY A 412 3.16 -28.96 -13.85
C GLY A 412 2.70 -27.54 -13.58
N ASP A 413 1.38 -27.33 -13.64
CA ASP A 413 0.75 -26.01 -13.52
C ASP A 413 0.75 -25.44 -12.10
N PHE A 414 1.18 -26.23 -11.11
CA PHE A 414 1.23 -25.84 -9.70
C PHE A 414 2.67 -25.74 -9.18
N VAL A 415 2.91 -24.68 -8.43
CA VAL A 415 4.22 -24.30 -7.88
C VAL A 415 4.10 -23.94 -6.42
N ARG A 416 5.22 -23.85 -5.71
CA ARG A 416 5.28 -23.27 -4.36
C ARG A 416 5.86 -21.87 -4.40
N HIS A 417 5.17 -20.93 -3.78
CA HIS A 417 5.58 -19.54 -3.68
C HIS A 417 5.05 -18.92 -2.37
N GLN A 418 5.92 -18.24 -1.63
CA GLN A 418 5.60 -17.48 -0.41
C GLN A 418 4.84 -18.29 0.67
N GLY A 419 5.12 -19.59 0.79
CA GLY A 419 4.45 -20.46 1.77
C GLY A 419 3.08 -20.97 1.31
N PHE A 420 2.75 -20.85 0.04
CA PHE A 420 1.52 -21.36 -0.58
C PHE A 420 1.85 -22.31 -1.73
N ILE A 421 0.92 -23.24 -1.98
CA ILE A 421 0.78 -23.90 -3.28
C ILE A 421 -0.01 -22.93 -4.15
N CYS A 422 0.53 -22.61 -5.33
CA CYS A 422 0.01 -21.60 -6.24
C CYS A 422 -0.11 -22.14 -7.66
N THR A 423 -0.87 -21.43 -8.50
CA THR A 423 -0.82 -21.57 -9.97
C THR A 423 -0.53 -20.21 -10.62
N SER A 424 -0.21 -20.21 -11.91
CA SER A 424 -0.04 -18.98 -12.68
C SER A 424 -1.38 -18.28 -12.89
N PHE A 425 -1.51 -17.03 -12.42
CA PHE A 425 -2.71 -16.24 -12.72
C PHE A 425 -2.86 -15.99 -14.22
N ALA A 426 -1.73 -15.88 -14.94
CA ALA A 426 -1.76 -15.77 -16.39
C ALA A 426 -2.31 -17.04 -17.04
N GLU A 427 -2.07 -18.24 -16.52
CA GLU A 427 -2.70 -19.47 -17.03
C GLU A 427 -4.20 -19.47 -16.74
N PHE A 428 -4.58 -19.19 -15.49
CA PHE A 428 -5.98 -19.18 -15.04
C PHE A 428 -6.89 -18.28 -15.91
N VAL A 429 -6.46 -17.06 -16.24
CA VAL A 429 -7.27 -16.10 -17.02
C VAL A 429 -7.41 -16.47 -18.49
N HIS A 430 -6.66 -17.44 -19.00
CA HIS A 430 -6.82 -17.97 -20.36
C HIS A 430 -7.87 -19.09 -20.44
N SER A 431 -8.48 -19.48 -19.32
CA SER A 431 -9.59 -20.43 -19.36
C SER A 431 -10.75 -19.86 -20.19
N PRO A 432 -11.31 -20.66 -21.13
CA PRO A 432 -12.45 -20.22 -21.93
C PRO A 432 -13.70 -19.94 -21.08
N LEU A 433 -13.77 -20.45 -19.84
CA LEU A 433 -14.89 -20.21 -18.93
C LEU A 433 -14.97 -18.80 -18.36
N LEU A 434 -13.89 -18.00 -18.48
CA LEU A 434 -13.87 -16.63 -17.98
C LEU A 434 -14.25 -15.59 -19.04
N ASP A 435 -14.42 -16.01 -20.31
CA ASP A 435 -14.81 -15.16 -21.44
C ASP A 435 -14.00 -13.85 -21.55
N VAL A 436 -12.72 -13.85 -21.11
CA VAL A 436 -11.87 -12.66 -21.15
C VAL A 436 -11.44 -12.41 -22.60
N PRO A 437 -11.64 -11.20 -23.16
CA PRO A 437 -11.25 -10.90 -24.53
C PRO A 437 -9.77 -11.19 -24.81
N GLN A 438 -9.48 -11.80 -25.94
CA GLN A 438 -8.11 -12.22 -26.30
C GLN A 438 -7.15 -11.03 -26.36
N GLU A 439 -7.61 -9.83 -26.75
CA GLU A 439 -6.80 -8.62 -26.80
C GLU A 439 -6.34 -8.17 -25.41
N VAL A 440 -7.03 -8.61 -24.35
CA VAL A 440 -6.69 -8.31 -22.95
C VAL A 440 -5.72 -9.36 -22.41
N THR A 441 -5.93 -10.64 -22.69
CA THR A 441 -5.06 -11.73 -22.22
C THR A 441 -3.76 -11.87 -23.00
N GLN A 442 -3.71 -11.46 -24.27
CA GLN A 442 -2.50 -11.50 -25.12
C GLN A 442 -1.31 -10.78 -24.49
N ALA A 443 -1.56 -9.70 -23.74
CA ALA A 443 -0.51 -8.97 -23.03
C ALA A 443 0.19 -9.82 -21.95
N LEU A 444 -0.45 -10.89 -21.47
CA LEU A 444 0.09 -11.82 -20.47
C LEU A 444 0.68 -13.11 -21.08
N GLU A 445 0.68 -13.28 -22.40
CA GLU A 445 1.16 -14.52 -23.05
C GLU A 445 2.64 -14.80 -22.71
N LYS A 446 3.48 -13.75 -22.63
CA LYS A 446 4.87 -13.88 -22.20
C LYS A 446 4.98 -14.40 -20.77
N ALA A 447 4.13 -13.92 -19.85
CA ALA A 447 4.11 -14.37 -18.47
C ALA A 447 3.57 -15.81 -18.35
N ARG A 448 2.59 -16.18 -19.18
CA ARG A 448 2.04 -17.54 -19.28
C ARG A 448 3.10 -18.54 -19.75
N SER A 449 3.66 -18.30 -20.93
CA SER A 449 4.74 -19.12 -21.50
C SER A 449 5.98 -19.14 -20.60
N GLY A 450 6.34 -18.00 -20.01
CA GLY A 450 7.45 -17.90 -19.07
C GLY A 450 7.23 -18.72 -17.80
N ALA A 451 6.01 -18.75 -17.25
CA ALA A 451 5.70 -19.54 -16.06
C ALA A 451 5.95 -21.04 -16.27
N GLN A 452 5.64 -21.55 -17.46
CA GLN A 452 5.94 -22.93 -17.82
C GLN A 452 7.45 -23.22 -17.90
N SER A 453 8.32 -22.22 -18.00
CA SER A 453 9.78 -22.43 -17.98
C SER A 453 10.37 -22.46 -16.57
N LEU A 454 9.62 -21.97 -15.57
CA LEU A 454 10.06 -21.91 -14.18
C LEU A 454 10.06 -23.30 -13.53
N GLY A 455 10.87 -23.45 -12.47
CA GLY A 455 10.82 -24.63 -11.61
C GLY A 455 9.64 -24.60 -10.65
N VAL A 456 9.36 -25.73 -9.99
CA VAL A 456 8.27 -25.83 -8.99
C VAL A 456 8.50 -24.91 -7.78
N ASN A 457 9.75 -24.57 -7.46
CA ASN A 457 10.09 -23.69 -6.35
C ASN A 457 10.36 -22.26 -6.81
N ILE A 458 9.40 -21.36 -6.60
CA ILE A 458 9.55 -19.94 -6.98
C ILE A 458 10.17 -19.14 -5.83
N PRO A 459 11.30 -18.45 -6.06
CA PRO A 459 11.93 -17.60 -5.06
C PRO A 459 10.96 -16.55 -4.50
N HIS A 460 11.10 -16.23 -3.21
CA HIS A 460 10.29 -15.19 -2.56
C HIS A 460 10.82 -13.77 -2.80
N LYS A 461 12.12 -13.66 -3.15
CA LYS A 461 12.82 -12.40 -3.42
C LYS A 461 12.93 -12.18 -4.93
N ASN A 462 12.70 -10.94 -5.37
CA ASN A 462 12.91 -10.52 -6.75
C ASN A 462 14.40 -10.21 -6.99
N PRO A 463 15.14 -10.99 -7.80
CA PRO A 463 16.59 -10.84 -7.95
C PRO A 463 17.02 -9.60 -8.74
N LEU A 464 16.14 -9.06 -9.59
CA LEU A 464 16.43 -7.87 -10.42
C LEU A 464 16.11 -6.53 -9.73
N VAL A 465 15.45 -6.57 -8.57
CA VAL A 465 15.06 -5.36 -7.84
C VAL A 465 16.22 -4.90 -6.96
N GLN A 466 16.47 -3.59 -6.96
CA GLN A 466 17.55 -2.95 -6.20
C GLN A 466 16.94 -1.99 -5.18
N ASP A 467 17.51 -1.94 -3.96
CA ASP A 467 17.06 -1.03 -2.90
C ASP A 467 17.48 0.42 -3.17
N ASP A 468 18.58 0.61 -3.90
CA ASP A 468 19.15 1.90 -4.20
C ASP A 468 19.98 1.89 -5.48
N VAL A 469 20.21 3.09 -6.02
CA VAL A 469 21.16 3.32 -7.11
C VAL A 469 22.14 4.42 -6.72
N VAL A 470 23.38 4.29 -7.16
CA VAL A 470 24.40 5.33 -7.00
C VAL A 470 24.46 6.18 -8.27
N ILE A 471 24.19 7.48 -8.13
CA ILE A 471 24.43 8.48 -9.18
C ILE A 471 25.75 9.18 -8.91
N ASP A 472 26.61 9.24 -9.92
CA ASP A 472 27.83 10.03 -9.88
C ASP A 472 27.53 11.50 -10.23
N THR A 473 27.27 12.31 -9.21
CA THR A 473 27.00 13.74 -9.34
C THR A 473 28.23 14.54 -9.78
N ALA A 474 29.45 14.01 -9.63
CA ALA A 474 30.68 14.71 -10.00
C ALA A 474 30.82 14.83 -11.53
N THR A 475 30.24 13.90 -12.28
CA THR A 475 30.27 13.89 -13.76
C THR A 475 29.15 14.71 -14.40
N MET A 476 28.15 15.14 -13.63
CA MET A 476 26.99 15.86 -14.15
C MET A 476 27.29 17.34 -14.45
N ASN A 477 26.81 17.83 -15.59
CA ASN A 477 26.81 19.25 -15.92
C ASN A 477 25.66 20.00 -15.20
N HIS A 478 25.67 21.34 -15.23
CA HIS A 478 24.65 22.15 -14.56
C HIS A 478 23.20 21.85 -15.01
N ALA A 479 22.98 21.53 -16.28
CA ALA A 479 21.65 21.19 -16.79
C ALA A 479 21.14 19.84 -16.22
N ALA A 480 22.01 18.85 -16.14
CA ALA A 480 21.71 17.55 -15.55
C ALA A 480 21.47 17.66 -14.02
N LEU A 481 22.24 18.50 -13.33
CA LEU A 481 22.04 18.80 -11.92
C LEU A 481 20.72 19.54 -11.67
N GLN A 482 20.35 20.48 -12.54
CA GLN A 482 19.05 21.15 -12.50
C GLN A 482 17.91 20.15 -12.67
N ALA A 483 17.98 19.27 -13.67
CA ALA A 483 16.98 18.22 -13.86
C ALA A 483 16.92 17.24 -12.67
N LEU A 484 18.05 16.92 -12.03
CA LEU A 484 18.09 16.11 -10.81
C LEU A 484 17.43 16.85 -9.63
N TYR A 485 17.74 18.13 -9.44
CA TYR A 485 17.12 18.97 -8.41
C TYR A 485 15.60 19.07 -8.58
N GLU A 486 15.12 19.25 -9.81
CA GLU A 486 13.69 19.29 -10.12
C GLU A 486 13.02 17.94 -9.83
N ARG A 487 13.64 16.82 -10.22
CA ARG A 487 13.14 15.47 -9.91
C ARG A 487 13.06 15.22 -8.41
N ILE A 488 14.10 15.53 -7.64
CA ILE A 488 14.08 15.41 -6.17
C ILE A 488 12.94 16.25 -5.59
N ASN A 489 12.67 17.43 -6.14
CA ASN A 489 11.61 18.30 -5.67
C ASN A 489 10.19 17.75 -5.89
N THR A 490 10.00 16.78 -6.79
CA THR A 490 8.72 16.09 -7.02
C THR A 490 8.41 15.01 -5.99
N TYR A 491 9.34 14.65 -5.10
CA TYR A 491 9.11 13.62 -4.08
C TYR A 491 8.01 14.04 -3.09
N LYS A 492 7.05 13.13 -2.86
CA LYS A 492 5.98 13.31 -1.87
C LYS A 492 6.48 13.21 -0.41
N ASP A 493 7.56 12.46 -0.17
CA ASP A 493 8.13 12.30 1.17
C ASP A 493 9.05 13.50 1.49
N PRO A 494 8.65 14.38 2.43
CA PRO A 494 9.40 15.59 2.74
C PRO A 494 10.76 15.29 3.37
N LYS A 495 10.87 14.24 4.20
CA LYS A 495 12.11 13.88 4.91
C LYS A 495 13.13 13.31 3.94
N LEU A 496 12.69 12.43 3.04
CA LEU A 496 13.57 11.90 2.00
C LEU A 496 14.00 13.01 1.03
N LYS A 497 13.07 13.87 0.60
CA LYS A 497 13.38 15.02 -0.24
C LYS A 497 14.45 15.91 0.39
N GLU A 498 14.30 16.28 1.65
CA GLU A 498 15.29 17.08 2.38
C GLU A 498 16.65 16.39 2.43
N THR A 499 16.67 15.09 2.76
CA THR A 499 17.91 14.29 2.81
C THR A 499 18.64 14.30 1.47
N LEU A 500 17.91 14.11 0.36
CA LEU A 500 18.49 14.10 -0.99
C LEU A 500 19.00 15.49 -1.40
N LEU A 501 18.28 16.57 -1.08
CA LEU A 501 18.73 17.93 -1.38
C LEU A 501 19.98 18.31 -0.58
N VAL A 502 20.05 17.93 0.70
CA VAL A 502 21.25 18.11 1.54
C VAL A 502 22.44 17.35 0.95
N GLN A 503 22.22 16.10 0.53
CA GLN A 503 23.27 15.31 -0.10
C GLN A 503 23.76 15.93 -1.42
N LEU A 504 22.84 16.42 -2.27
CA LEU A 504 23.19 17.09 -3.52
C LEU A 504 24.02 18.36 -3.26
N LYS A 505 23.64 19.18 -2.28
CA LYS A 505 24.38 20.41 -1.89
C LYS A 505 25.76 20.08 -1.32
N HIS A 506 25.89 18.98 -0.57
CA HIS A 506 27.17 18.52 -0.03
C HIS A 506 28.11 18.01 -1.12
N GLU A 507 27.61 17.20 -2.06
CA GLU A 507 28.42 16.63 -3.14
C GLU A 507 28.75 17.68 -4.23
N ARG A 508 27.86 18.65 -4.47
CA ARG A 508 28.00 19.70 -5.48
C ARG A 508 27.75 21.10 -4.90
N PRO A 509 28.65 21.62 -4.06
CA PRO A 509 28.51 22.95 -3.47
C PRO A 509 28.57 24.10 -4.50
N ASP A 510 29.04 23.81 -5.71
CA ASP A 510 29.09 24.72 -6.85
C ASP A 510 27.74 24.86 -7.58
N PHE A 511 26.82 23.91 -7.38
CA PHE A 511 25.50 23.94 -8.03
C PHE A 511 24.54 24.88 -7.30
N LYS A 512 24.01 25.87 -8.02
CA LYS A 512 22.91 26.72 -7.58
C LYS A 512 21.68 26.46 -8.47
N PRO A 513 20.52 26.09 -7.90
CA PRO A 513 19.32 25.82 -8.68
C PRO A 513 18.80 27.11 -9.33
N ILE A 514 18.43 27.02 -10.61
CA ILE A 514 17.77 28.11 -11.33
C ILE A 514 16.29 28.11 -10.91
N ILE A 515 15.83 29.23 -10.34
CA ILE A 515 14.41 29.44 -9.99
C ILE A 515 13.82 30.55 -10.88
N ASP A 516 12.60 30.34 -11.39
CA ASP A 516 11.93 31.27 -12.31
C ASP A 516 11.44 32.55 -11.59
N ALA A 517 12.30 33.55 -11.57
CA ALA A 517 12.00 34.87 -11.01
C ALA A 517 10.83 35.58 -11.72
N LYS A 518 10.59 35.33 -13.01
CA LYS A 518 9.47 35.94 -13.74
C LYS A 518 8.15 35.35 -13.27
N GLN A 519 8.10 34.04 -13.06
CA GLN A 519 6.94 33.36 -12.50
C GLN A 519 6.64 33.84 -11.07
N PHE A 520 7.67 33.97 -10.22
CA PHE A 520 7.52 34.51 -8.87
C PHE A 520 6.89 35.93 -8.87
N LEU A 521 7.43 36.84 -9.68
CA LEU A 521 6.90 38.21 -9.82
C LEU A 521 5.44 38.21 -10.31
N ARG A 522 5.09 37.30 -11.22
CA ARG A 522 3.73 37.15 -11.72
C ARG A 522 2.76 36.61 -10.65
N HIS A 523 3.16 35.62 -9.87
CA HIS A 523 2.34 35.13 -8.75
C HIS A 523 2.02 36.25 -7.75
N VAL A 524 3.02 37.06 -7.42
CA VAL A 524 2.82 38.24 -6.56
C VAL A 524 1.87 39.26 -7.22
N ALA A 525 2.06 39.55 -8.51
CA ALA A 525 1.19 40.46 -9.26
C ALA A 525 -0.28 40.02 -9.28
N TYR A 526 -0.50 38.72 -9.35
CA TYR A 526 -1.82 38.08 -9.43
C TYR A 526 -2.44 37.78 -8.06
N GLY A 527 -1.78 38.18 -6.96
CA GLY A 527 -2.27 37.91 -5.60
C GLY A 527 -2.26 36.42 -5.23
N GLN A 528 -1.43 35.61 -5.89
CA GLN A 528 -1.26 34.17 -5.67
C GLN A 528 -0.23 33.93 -4.57
N GLN A 529 -0.62 34.30 -3.34
CA GLN A 529 0.28 34.32 -2.18
C GLN A 529 0.87 32.94 -1.86
N ILE A 530 0.08 31.88 -1.97
CA ILE A 530 0.51 30.51 -1.64
C ILE A 530 1.57 30.05 -2.65
N GLU A 531 1.30 30.26 -3.94
CA GLU A 531 2.20 29.88 -5.03
C GLU A 531 3.51 30.67 -4.98
N ALA A 532 3.46 31.96 -4.65
CA ALA A 532 4.66 32.78 -4.43
C ALA A 532 5.45 32.30 -3.20
N GLU A 533 4.79 32.02 -2.07
CA GLU A 533 5.43 31.51 -0.85
C GLU A 533 6.07 30.12 -1.06
N CYS A 534 5.43 29.26 -1.86
CA CYS A 534 5.98 27.96 -2.24
C CYS A 534 7.33 28.07 -2.96
N LEU A 535 7.56 29.12 -3.75
CA LEU A 535 8.85 29.34 -4.40
C LEU A 535 9.93 29.80 -3.41
N LEU A 536 9.57 30.63 -2.42
CA LEU A 536 10.50 31.09 -1.37
C LEU A 536 10.90 29.97 -0.39
N LYS A 537 10.02 28.99 -0.16
CA LYS A 537 10.32 27.83 0.71
C LYS A 537 11.30 26.81 0.11
N LYS A 538 11.62 26.89 -1.18
CA LYS A 538 12.43 25.86 -1.86
C LYS A 538 13.89 25.83 -1.42
N ASP A 539 14.50 27.00 -1.26
CA ASP A 539 15.89 27.17 -0.89
C ASP A 539 16.11 28.60 -0.37
N ALA A 540 16.73 28.74 0.79
CA ALA A 540 16.87 30.03 1.47
C ALA A 540 17.76 31.03 0.71
N ASP A 541 18.81 30.54 0.04
CA ASP A 541 19.72 31.38 -0.75
C ASP A 541 18.98 31.90 -2.00
N SER A 542 18.26 31.01 -2.68
CA SER A 542 17.44 31.35 -3.84
C SER A 542 16.25 32.24 -3.49
N ALA A 543 15.70 32.13 -2.26
CA ALA A 543 14.66 33.01 -1.77
C ALA A 543 15.12 34.48 -1.73
N GLN A 544 16.35 34.74 -1.27
CA GLN A 544 16.89 36.11 -1.28
C GLN A 544 17.05 36.63 -2.72
N GLU A 545 17.54 35.79 -3.64
CA GLU A 545 17.65 36.13 -5.07
C GLU A 545 16.28 36.50 -5.69
N LEU A 546 15.23 35.74 -5.37
CA LEU A 546 13.85 36.04 -5.80
C LEU A 546 13.32 37.35 -5.22
N LEU A 547 13.56 37.61 -3.92
CA LEU A 547 13.06 38.80 -3.23
C LEU A 547 13.68 40.10 -3.78
N ILE A 548 14.94 40.05 -4.24
CA ILE A 548 15.64 41.20 -4.86
C ILE A 548 15.54 41.22 -6.39
N ALA A 549 14.93 40.21 -7.00
CA ALA A 549 14.78 40.10 -8.45
C ALA A 549 14.09 41.35 -9.02
N ARG A 550 14.70 41.91 -10.05
CA ARG A 550 14.29 43.18 -10.66
C ARG A 550 14.74 43.24 -12.11
N LYS A 551 14.31 44.28 -12.84
CA LYS A 551 14.61 44.44 -14.27
C LYS A 551 13.97 43.35 -15.15
N ILE A 552 12.99 42.63 -14.61
CA ILE A 552 12.20 41.61 -15.29
C ILE A 552 10.78 42.17 -15.42
N PRO A 553 10.28 42.43 -16.63
CA PRO A 553 8.93 42.95 -16.82
C PRO A 553 7.88 41.89 -16.48
N PHE A 554 6.85 42.29 -15.73
CA PHE A 554 5.68 41.48 -15.43
C PHE A 554 4.42 42.35 -15.43
N THR A 555 3.28 41.74 -15.73
CA THR A 555 2.01 42.43 -15.93
C THR A 555 0.98 41.88 -14.96
N ASP A 556 0.23 42.76 -14.30
CA ASP A 556 -0.90 42.38 -13.46
C ASP A 556 -2.19 42.16 -14.27
N TYR A 557 -3.29 41.81 -13.61
CA TYR A 557 -4.55 41.54 -14.30
C TYR A 557 -5.20 42.78 -14.97
N SER A 558 -4.86 44.00 -14.53
CA SER A 558 -5.37 45.23 -15.14
C SER A 558 -4.52 45.69 -16.33
N GLY A 559 -3.55 44.87 -16.77
CA GLY A 559 -2.68 45.18 -17.90
C GLY A 559 -1.56 46.18 -17.59
N ARG A 560 -1.29 46.45 -16.30
CA ARG A 560 -0.18 47.31 -15.88
C ARG A 560 1.10 46.50 -15.84
N THR A 561 2.09 46.94 -16.60
CA THR A 561 3.41 46.29 -16.66
C THR A 561 4.41 47.05 -15.80
N PHE A 562 5.00 46.33 -14.85
CA PHE A 562 5.97 46.81 -13.89
C PHE A 562 7.37 46.27 -14.18
N ASN A 563 8.38 46.96 -13.66
CA ASN A 563 9.77 46.54 -13.75
C ASN A 563 10.50 46.73 -12.41
N CYS A 564 9.90 46.23 -11.34
CA CYS A 564 10.31 46.39 -9.95
C CYS A 564 10.46 45.03 -9.25
N THR A 565 10.76 45.01 -7.95
CA THR A 565 10.71 43.78 -7.15
C THR A 565 9.27 43.41 -6.79
N ALA A 566 9.07 42.16 -6.39
CA ALA A 566 7.81 41.67 -5.84
C ALA A 566 7.29 42.58 -4.71
N TYR A 567 8.17 42.96 -3.79
CA TYR A 567 7.81 43.80 -2.66
C TYR A 567 7.42 45.23 -3.06
N GLU A 568 8.16 45.86 -3.99
CA GLU A 568 7.80 47.20 -4.48
C GLU A 568 6.40 47.22 -5.12
N TYR A 569 6.04 46.17 -5.88
CA TYR A 569 4.68 46.04 -6.42
C TYR A 569 3.64 45.82 -5.32
N ALA A 570 3.86 44.88 -4.39
CA ALA A 570 2.91 44.61 -3.31
C ALA A 570 2.67 45.87 -2.45
N TYR A 571 3.75 46.62 -2.16
CA TYR A 571 3.71 47.89 -1.45
C TYR A 571 2.95 48.97 -2.23
N TRP A 572 3.21 49.11 -3.53
CA TRP A 572 2.46 50.03 -4.40
C TRP A 572 0.98 49.65 -4.46
N ALA A 573 0.66 48.36 -4.63
CA ALA A 573 -0.71 47.88 -4.70
C ALA A 573 -1.47 48.00 -3.37
N LYS A 574 -0.76 48.22 -2.25
CA LYS A 574 -1.26 48.12 -0.88
C LYS A 574 -1.70 46.71 -0.45
N ASP A 575 -1.15 45.66 -1.07
CA ASP A 575 -1.40 44.26 -0.66
C ASP A 575 -0.57 43.93 0.59
N THR A 576 -1.05 44.37 1.75
CA THR A 576 -0.30 44.25 3.01
C THR A 576 -0.19 42.80 3.48
N HIS A 577 -1.11 41.90 3.11
CA HIS A 577 -0.96 40.45 3.32
C HIS A 577 0.23 39.88 2.55
N MET A 578 0.41 40.28 1.29
CA MET A 578 1.56 39.86 0.49
C MET A 578 2.86 40.44 1.04
N CYS A 579 2.87 41.73 1.45
CA CYS A 579 4.03 42.34 2.11
C CYS A 579 4.45 41.53 3.36
N ARG A 580 3.52 41.21 4.25
CA ARG A 580 3.76 40.38 5.45
C ARG A 580 4.31 39.00 5.11
N MET A 581 3.79 38.36 4.06
CA MET A 581 4.30 37.08 3.60
C MET A 581 5.77 37.21 3.17
N LEU A 582 6.09 38.19 2.34
CA LEU A 582 7.44 38.41 1.81
C LEU A 582 8.46 38.79 2.91
N GLU A 583 8.07 39.65 3.86
CA GLU A 583 8.90 40.10 4.99
C GLU A 583 9.46 38.92 5.81
N ARG A 584 8.68 37.86 6.00
CA ARG A 584 9.07 36.67 6.78
C ARG A 584 10.26 35.91 6.18
N TYR A 585 10.54 36.10 4.91
CA TYR A 585 11.63 35.40 4.21
C TYR A 585 12.84 36.31 3.95
N MET A 586 12.81 37.58 4.34
CA MET A 586 13.93 38.50 4.09
C MET A 586 14.98 38.42 5.20
N ASP A 587 16.25 38.25 4.81
CA ASP A 587 17.38 38.50 5.70
C ASP A 587 17.64 40.01 5.89
N ASP A 588 18.55 40.37 6.80
CA ASP A 588 18.90 41.77 7.10
C ASP A 588 19.38 42.55 5.86
N GLN A 589 20.14 41.88 4.98
CA GLN A 589 20.67 42.51 3.78
C GLN A 589 19.54 42.84 2.79
N THR A 590 18.63 41.90 2.59
CA THR A 590 17.46 42.02 1.72
C THR A 590 16.50 43.06 2.28
N LYS A 591 16.20 43.03 3.59
CA LYS A 591 15.40 44.07 4.25
C LYS A 591 15.96 45.46 4.01
N HIS A 592 17.26 45.68 4.23
CA HIS A 592 17.90 46.97 4.02
C HIS A 592 17.85 47.44 2.57
N LEU A 593 18.03 46.52 1.63
CA LEU A 593 17.92 46.82 0.19
C LEU A 593 16.50 47.22 -0.16
N ILE A 594 15.50 46.44 0.27
CA ILE A 594 14.08 46.71 -0.01
C ILE A 594 13.62 48.00 0.68
N LEU A 595 14.04 48.27 1.92
CA LEU A 595 13.75 49.50 2.64
C LEU A 595 14.18 50.74 1.85
N LYS A 596 15.41 50.77 1.34
CA LYS A 596 15.91 51.88 0.50
C LYS A 596 15.06 52.10 -0.76
N ARG A 597 14.49 51.02 -1.31
CA ARG A 597 13.66 51.09 -2.51
C ARG A 597 12.27 51.63 -2.20
N VAL A 598 11.67 51.17 -1.11
CA VAL A 598 10.40 51.70 -0.60
C VAL A 598 10.53 53.18 -0.23
N GLN A 599 11.60 53.57 0.48
CA GLN A 599 11.91 54.97 0.77
C GLN A 599 12.00 55.83 -0.49
N LYS A 600 12.53 55.26 -1.59
CA LYS A 600 12.60 55.94 -2.88
C LYS A 600 11.24 56.10 -3.55
N ILE A 601 10.27 55.24 -3.29
CA ILE A 601 8.88 55.41 -3.76
C ILE A 601 8.25 56.62 -3.03
N GLU A 602 8.47 56.73 -1.72
CA GLU A 602 7.93 57.79 -0.86
C GLU A 602 8.69 59.13 -0.95
N GLU A 603 9.92 59.13 -1.49
CA GLU A 603 10.76 60.32 -1.59
C GLU A 603 10.03 61.47 -2.31
N LEU A 604 9.84 62.59 -1.62
CA LEU A 604 9.20 63.77 -2.18
C LEU A 604 10.11 64.43 -3.23
N ILE A 605 9.60 64.55 -4.46
CA ILE A 605 10.24 65.23 -5.59
C ILE A 605 9.37 66.39 -6.08
N GLY A 606 10.00 67.36 -6.75
CA GLY A 606 9.34 68.58 -7.25
C GLY A 606 9.79 69.84 -6.52
N ASP A 607 9.31 70.99 -6.99
CA ASP A 607 9.64 72.30 -6.43
C ASP A 607 8.96 72.52 -5.07
N ASN A 608 9.47 73.46 -4.26
CA ASN A 608 9.02 73.69 -2.88
C ASN A 608 7.50 73.90 -2.69
N LEU A 609 6.78 74.26 -3.76
CA LEU A 609 5.33 74.46 -3.77
C LEU A 609 4.51 73.22 -4.19
N PHE A 610 5.10 72.22 -4.86
CA PHE A 610 4.40 71.08 -5.45
C PHE A 610 5.19 69.76 -5.27
N LYS A 611 5.56 69.46 -4.02
CA LYS A 611 6.18 68.18 -3.67
C LYS A 611 5.18 67.05 -3.77
N HIS A 612 5.56 65.99 -4.47
CA HIS A 612 4.80 64.75 -4.56
C HIS A 612 5.75 63.55 -4.44
N PRO A 613 5.28 62.38 -3.97
CA PRO A 613 6.10 61.18 -3.91
C PRO A 613 6.65 60.82 -5.30
N ARG A 614 7.91 60.38 -5.35
CA ARG A 614 8.56 59.94 -6.58
C ARG A 614 7.79 58.80 -7.24
N GLY A 615 7.21 57.90 -6.46
CA GLY A 615 6.34 56.84 -6.94
C GLY A 615 7.02 55.75 -7.77
N LEU A 616 6.27 54.67 -7.97
CA LEU A 616 6.62 53.53 -8.81
C LEU A 616 6.17 53.78 -10.25
N VAL A 617 7.01 53.38 -11.21
CA VAL A 617 6.75 53.55 -12.65
C VAL A 617 6.16 52.27 -13.21
N TYR A 618 5.10 52.41 -14.02
CA TYR A 618 4.50 51.32 -14.78
C TYR A 618 3.98 51.82 -16.12
N THR A 619 3.72 50.89 -17.04
CA THR A 619 3.08 51.18 -18.33
C THR A 619 1.77 50.44 -18.44
N GLN A 620 0.73 51.12 -18.93
CA GLN A 620 -0.58 50.53 -19.17
C GLN A 620 -1.09 51.04 -20.51
N LYS A 621 -1.52 50.15 -21.41
CA LYS A 621 -1.94 50.50 -22.79
C LYS A 621 -0.91 51.39 -23.53
N GLY A 622 0.38 51.11 -23.31
CA GLY A 622 1.50 51.88 -23.90
C GLY A 622 1.78 53.25 -23.27
N ILE A 623 0.96 53.71 -22.33
CA ILE A 623 1.14 54.99 -21.63
C ILE A 623 1.92 54.75 -20.33
N LYS A 624 2.89 55.62 -20.04
CA LYS A 624 3.71 55.55 -18.83
C LYS A 624 3.07 56.34 -17.70
N TYR A 625 2.88 55.68 -16.56
CA TYR A 625 2.32 56.23 -15.34
C TYR A 625 3.35 56.21 -14.20
N ARG A 626 3.07 56.99 -13.15
CA ARG A 626 3.88 57.07 -11.94
C ARG A 626 2.99 57.42 -10.75
N SER A 627 2.98 56.59 -9.71
CA SER A 627 2.30 56.88 -8.43
C SER A 627 2.97 56.12 -7.28
N ALA A 628 2.87 56.62 -6.04
CA ALA A 628 3.41 55.92 -4.86
C ALA A 628 2.59 54.68 -4.51
N HIS A 629 1.27 54.79 -4.61
CA HIS A 629 0.35 53.68 -4.36
C HIS A 629 -0.72 53.60 -5.44
N PHE A 630 -1.43 52.48 -5.44
CA PHE A 630 -2.70 52.35 -6.14
C PHE A 630 -3.75 53.25 -5.48
N ASP A 631 -4.52 53.94 -6.31
CA ASP A 631 -5.52 54.91 -5.88
C ASP A 631 -6.93 54.33 -6.06
N LEU A 632 -7.62 54.10 -4.94
CA LEU A 632 -9.02 53.63 -4.93
C LEU A 632 -10.03 54.77 -5.12
N THR A 633 -9.58 56.02 -5.21
CA THR A 633 -10.46 57.19 -5.39
C THR A 633 -11.38 57.09 -6.63
N PRO A 634 -10.94 56.59 -7.80
CA PRO A 634 -11.83 56.39 -8.94
C PRO A 634 -13.02 55.45 -8.63
N LEU A 635 -12.78 54.35 -7.91
CA LEU A 635 -13.85 53.42 -7.51
C LEU A 635 -14.79 54.04 -6.48
N LYS A 636 -14.23 54.70 -5.46
CA LYS A 636 -15.01 55.42 -4.44
C LYS A 636 -15.91 56.48 -5.07
N ASN A 637 -15.37 57.26 -6.01
CA ASN A 637 -16.13 58.29 -6.71
C ASN A 637 -17.22 57.71 -7.60
N ALA A 638 -16.95 56.63 -8.35
CA ALA A 638 -17.96 56.00 -9.18
C ALA A 638 -19.14 55.45 -8.35
N LEU A 639 -18.84 54.81 -7.20
CA LEU A 639 -19.87 54.38 -6.24
C LEU A 639 -20.67 55.55 -5.69
N ARG A 640 -20.02 56.64 -5.24
CA ARG A 640 -20.71 57.86 -4.76
C ARG A 640 -21.62 58.46 -5.83
N THR A 641 -21.13 58.61 -7.06
CA THR A 641 -21.94 59.16 -8.16
C THR A 641 -23.17 58.31 -8.43
N TYR A 642 -23.05 56.98 -8.40
CA TYR A 642 -24.20 56.09 -8.55
C TYR A 642 -25.19 56.24 -7.38
N ILE A 643 -24.71 56.25 -6.14
CA ILE A 643 -25.53 56.41 -4.93
C ILE A 643 -26.30 57.74 -4.95
N GLU A 644 -25.62 58.85 -5.27
CA GLU A 644 -26.22 60.18 -5.37
C GLU A 644 -27.30 60.21 -6.45
N ALA A 645 -27.03 59.67 -7.64
CA ALA A 645 -28.00 59.60 -8.73
C ALA A 645 -29.20 58.74 -8.38
N TYR A 646 -28.99 57.59 -7.73
CA TYR A 646 -30.07 56.72 -7.28
C TYR A 646 -30.94 57.43 -6.24
N ASN A 647 -30.34 58.13 -5.28
CA ASN A 647 -31.08 58.87 -4.24
C ASN A 647 -31.91 60.02 -4.81
N GLN A 648 -31.44 60.67 -5.88
CA GLN A 648 -32.14 61.79 -6.53
C GLN A 648 -33.14 61.36 -7.61
N SER A 649 -33.04 60.14 -8.14
CA SER A 649 -33.90 59.65 -9.22
C SER A 649 -35.34 59.42 -8.76
N PRO A 650 -36.37 59.83 -9.55
CA PRO A 650 -37.77 59.55 -9.24
C PRO A 650 -38.14 58.06 -9.41
N LYS A 651 -37.39 57.30 -10.21
CA LYS A 651 -37.54 55.83 -10.41
C LYS A 651 -38.95 55.40 -10.86
N VAL A 652 -39.64 56.24 -11.64
CA VAL A 652 -41.04 55.99 -12.05
C VAL A 652 -41.13 55.43 -13.48
N THR A 653 -40.17 55.77 -14.34
CA THR A 653 -40.16 55.39 -15.76
C THR A 653 -39.02 54.45 -16.11
N ASP A 654 -39.16 53.69 -17.19
CA ASP A 654 -38.08 52.82 -17.71
C ASP A 654 -36.81 53.63 -18.02
N ALA A 655 -36.96 54.88 -18.48
CA ALA A 655 -35.85 55.79 -18.76
C ALA A 655 -35.07 56.17 -17.48
N ASP A 656 -35.76 56.31 -16.34
CA ASP A 656 -35.11 56.57 -15.04
C ASP A 656 -34.23 55.40 -14.61
N TRP A 657 -34.68 54.17 -14.87
CA TRP A 657 -33.92 52.95 -14.57
C TRP A 657 -32.77 52.72 -15.55
N GLU A 658 -32.95 53.00 -16.85
CA GLU A 658 -31.88 52.92 -17.85
C GLU A 658 -30.72 53.88 -17.56
N ALA A 659 -31.03 55.09 -17.08
CA ALA A 659 -30.02 56.05 -16.65
C ALA A 659 -29.19 55.55 -15.44
N LEU A 660 -29.84 54.89 -14.48
CA LEU A 660 -29.17 54.29 -13.32
C LEU A 660 -28.33 53.08 -13.71
N ASP A 661 -28.83 52.20 -14.59
CA ASP A 661 -28.08 51.03 -15.08
C ASP A 661 -26.82 51.47 -15.85
N THR A 662 -26.91 52.56 -16.62
CA THR A 662 -25.75 53.17 -17.29
C THR A 662 -24.69 53.66 -16.29
N LEU A 663 -25.10 54.28 -15.19
CA LEU A 663 -24.17 54.69 -14.12
C LEU A 663 -23.60 53.50 -13.37
N TRP A 664 -24.40 52.47 -13.14
CA TRP A 664 -23.97 51.23 -12.51
C TRP A 664 -22.87 50.54 -13.33
N ILE A 665 -23.07 50.39 -14.64
CA ILE A 665 -22.05 49.84 -15.54
C ILE A 665 -20.73 50.63 -15.45
N LYS A 666 -20.80 51.97 -15.29
CA LYS A 666 -19.61 52.81 -15.12
C LYS A 666 -18.86 52.56 -13.81
N VAL A 667 -19.49 52.01 -12.76
CA VAL A 667 -18.79 51.53 -11.55
C VAL A 667 -17.86 50.36 -11.87
N GLY A 668 -18.24 49.53 -12.84
CA GLY A 668 -17.45 48.38 -13.26
C GLY A 668 -16.09 48.76 -13.88
N LEU A 669 -15.97 49.97 -14.47
CA LEU A 669 -14.71 50.43 -15.07
C LEU A 669 -13.58 50.53 -14.04
N PRO A 670 -13.71 51.28 -12.93
CA PRO A 670 -12.68 51.28 -11.89
C PRO A 670 -12.59 49.95 -11.13
N GLN A 671 -13.64 49.11 -11.08
CA GLN A 671 -13.54 47.74 -10.53
C GLN A 671 -12.59 46.87 -11.34
N ARG A 672 -12.60 46.97 -12.67
CA ARG A 672 -11.67 46.25 -13.56
C ARG A 672 -10.20 46.65 -13.37
N GLU A 673 -9.97 47.87 -12.88
CA GLU A 673 -8.64 48.45 -12.69
C GLU A 673 -8.01 48.14 -11.31
N VAL A 674 -8.72 47.49 -10.40
CA VAL A 674 -8.18 47.22 -9.06
C VAL A 674 -7.10 46.11 -9.07
N PRO A 675 -6.08 46.18 -8.21
CA PRO A 675 -5.15 45.07 -8.00
C PRO A 675 -5.87 43.82 -7.50
N ALA A 676 -5.27 42.65 -7.74
CA ALA A 676 -5.89 41.35 -7.45
C ALA A 676 -6.43 41.22 -6.02
N HIS A 677 -5.72 41.75 -5.01
CA HIS A 677 -6.15 41.64 -3.62
C HIS A 677 -7.45 42.40 -3.31
N ILE A 678 -7.74 43.52 -4.00
CA ILE A 678 -9.04 44.21 -3.86
C ILE A 678 -10.15 43.39 -4.52
N ALA A 679 -9.89 42.80 -5.68
CA ALA A 679 -10.84 41.88 -6.30
C ALA A 679 -11.10 40.65 -5.41
N GLN A 680 -10.08 40.16 -4.69
CA GLN A 680 -10.20 39.07 -3.72
C GLN A 680 -11.09 39.45 -2.52
N GLU A 681 -11.11 40.72 -2.08
CA GLU A 681 -12.04 41.21 -1.05
C GLU A 681 -13.51 41.07 -1.53
N TYR A 682 -13.80 41.45 -2.78
CA TYR A 682 -15.12 41.22 -3.39
C TYR A 682 -15.44 39.72 -3.55
N CYS A 683 -14.44 38.91 -3.85
CA CYS A 683 -14.59 37.48 -4.09
C CYS A 683 -14.56 36.63 -2.81
N HIS A 684 -14.38 37.21 -1.62
CA HIS A 684 -14.13 36.46 -0.39
C HIS A 684 -15.27 35.47 -0.07
N PRO A 685 -15.07 34.16 0.13
CA PRO A 685 -16.20 33.22 0.19
C PRO A 685 -16.91 33.21 1.55
N LYS A 686 -16.18 33.50 2.63
CA LYS A 686 -16.65 33.31 4.01
C LYS A 686 -17.11 34.57 4.74
N ARG A 687 -16.99 35.75 4.11
CA ARG A 687 -17.44 37.02 4.70
C ARG A 687 -18.00 37.95 3.63
N SER A 688 -18.77 38.91 4.10
CA SER A 688 -19.46 39.91 3.31
C SER A 688 -18.85 41.30 3.56
N PHE A 689 -19.24 42.31 2.79
CA PHE A 689 -18.78 43.69 3.03
C PHE A 689 -19.50 44.32 4.24
N TYR A 690 -20.70 43.84 4.56
CA TYR A 690 -21.35 44.19 5.82
C TYR A 690 -20.52 43.74 7.03
N ASP A 691 -19.94 42.54 7.00
CA ASP A 691 -19.08 42.06 8.09
C ASP A 691 -17.83 42.93 8.25
N VAL A 692 -17.20 43.32 7.13
CA VAL A 692 -16.00 44.18 7.12
C VAL A 692 -16.27 45.55 7.75
N VAL A 693 -17.42 46.14 7.44
CA VAL A 693 -17.78 47.46 7.97
C VAL A 693 -18.04 47.39 9.49
N ASN A 694 -18.64 46.29 9.97
CA ASN A 694 -18.94 46.11 11.39
C ASN A 694 -17.76 45.61 12.23
N ASP A 695 -16.84 44.86 11.63
CA ASP A 695 -15.63 44.36 12.28
C ASP A 695 -14.40 44.58 11.42
N ARG A 696 -13.69 45.68 11.70
CA ARG A 696 -12.44 46.03 11.00
C ARG A 696 -11.28 45.07 11.32
N ALA A 697 -11.38 44.22 12.35
CA ALA A 697 -10.36 43.21 12.63
C ALA A 697 -10.25 42.17 11.51
N LEU A 698 -11.31 42.00 10.72
CA LEU A 698 -11.33 41.17 9.50
C LEU A 698 -10.43 41.69 8.37
N LEU A 699 -9.85 42.88 8.51
CA LEU A 699 -8.89 43.46 7.55
C LEU A 699 -7.43 43.34 7.99
N ASP A 700 -7.15 42.81 9.20
CA ASP A 700 -5.78 42.69 9.71
C ASP A 700 -4.92 41.79 8.81
N ALA A 701 -3.87 42.37 8.24
CA ALA A 701 -2.91 41.71 7.37
C ALA A 701 -2.10 40.61 8.05
N SER A 702 -1.95 40.68 9.37
CA SER A 702 -1.17 39.75 10.18
C SER A 702 -1.85 38.38 10.29
N ASN A 703 -3.17 38.32 10.08
CA ASN A 703 -3.92 37.08 10.00
C ASN A 703 -4.16 36.70 8.52
N PRO A 704 -3.44 35.71 7.96
CA PRO A 704 -3.60 35.33 6.55
C PRO A 704 -4.98 34.75 6.24
N ALA A 705 -5.73 34.26 7.23
CA ALA A 705 -7.09 33.74 7.02
C ALA A 705 -8.12 34.85 6.75
N ASN A 706 -7.78 36.11 7.03
CA ASN A 706 -8.66 37.25 6.79
C ASN A 706 -8.86 37.58 5.31
N LEU A 707 -7.97 37.14 4.41
CA LEU A 707 -8.12 37.33 2.96
C LEU A 707 -7.89 36.02 2.20
N GLU A 708 -8.97 35.41 1.75
CA GLU A 708 -8.90 34.23 0.90
C GLU A 708 -8.49 34.61 -0.53
N ARG A 709 -7.39 34.02 -1.03
CA ARG A 709 -6.76 34.36 -2.33
C ARG A 709 -7.50 33.73 -3.52
N GLN A 710 -8.77 34.09 -3.71
CA GLN A 710 -9.58 33.63 -4.84
C GLN A 710 -10.19 34.79 -5.64
N LEU A 711 -10.40 34.57 -6.93
CA LEU A 711 -10.93 35.57 -7.87
C LEU A 711 -12.26 35.11 -8.48
N LYS A 712 -12.92 34.13 -7.85
CA LYS A 712 -14.23 33.65 -8.27
C LYS A 712 -15.31 34.30 -7.42
N PHE A 713 -16.33 34.80 -8.08
CA PHE A 713 -17.52 35.36 -7.44
C PHE A 713 -18.76 34.64 -7.97
N TYR A 714 -19.83 34.62 -7.19
CA TYR A 714 -21.08 34.02 -7.61
C TYR A 714 -21.89 35.02 -8.45
N ASN A 715 -22.11 34.68 -9.72
CA ASN A 715 -22.94 35.43 -10.65
C ASN A 715 -24.38 34.91 -10.57
N CYS A 716 -25.27 35.69 -9.96
CA CYS A 716 -26.68 35.35 -9.81
C CYS A 716 -27.51 35.44 -11.10
N VAL A 717 -27.00 36.11 -12.14
CA VAL A 717 -27.66 36.14 -13.46
C VAL A 717 -27.52 34.80 -14.17
N THR A 718 -26.38 34.14 -14.01
CA THR A 718 -26.08 32.85 -14.66
C THR A 718 -26.19 31.66 -13.71
N ASP A 719 -26.46 31.91 -12.43
CA ASP A 719 -26.46 30.91 -11.35
C ASP A 719 -25.17 30.07 -11.33
N ALA A 720 -24.02 30.73 -11.51
CA ALA A 720 -22.72 30.07 -11.62
C ALA A 720 -21.59 30.94 -11.03
N TYR A 721 -20.44 30.33 -10.75
CA TYR A 721 -19.26 31.07 -10.33
C TYR A 721 -18.48 31.58 -11.56
N ASP A 722 -18.37 32.89 -11.68
CA ASP A 722 -17.57 33.57 -12.68
C ASP A 722 -16.23 34.05 -12.10
N THR A 723 -15.28 34.36 -12.97
CA THR A 723 -13.96 34.90 -12.62
C THR A 723 -13.93 36.42 -12.78
N TRP A 724 -13.39 37.14 -11.80
CA TRP A 724 -13.22 38.60 -11.85
C TRP A 724 -12.40 39.07 -13.06
N PHE A 725 -11.29 38.38 -13.34
CA PHE A 725 -10.44 38.65 -14.49
C PHE A 725 -10.53 37.48 -15.48
N THR A 726 -10.92 37.76 -16.72
CA THR A 726 -10.82 36.80 -17.84
C THR A 726 -9.48 36.97 -18.56
N PRO A 727 -8.98 35.95 -19.29
CA PRO A 727 -7.64 35.96 -19.91
C PRO A 727 -7.37 37.10 -20.92
N THR A 728 -8.38 37.87 -21.30
CA THR A 728 -8.33 39.02 -22.23
C THR A 728 -8.98 40.28 -21.66
N ALA A 729 -9.32 40.27 -20.35
CA ALA A 729 -10.04 41.35 -19.68
C ALA A 729 -9.29 42.69 -19.63
N SER A 730 -8.06 42.85 -20.09
CA SER A 730 -7.45 44.19 -20.24
C SER A 730 -7.71 44.79 -21.62
N ASP A 731 -8.00 43.95 -22.61
CA ASP A 731 -7.93 44.27 -24.05
C ASP A 731 -9.29 44.23 -24.76
N GLU A 732 -10.33 43.69 -24.09
CA GLU A 732 -11.70 43.62 -24.63
C GLU A 732 -12.62 44.67 -24.00
N ASP A 733 -13.41 45.38 -24.82
CA ASP A 733 -14.45 46.31 -24.40
C ASP A 733 -15.78 45.57 -24.09
N SER A 734 -15.70 44.47 -23.32
CA SER A 734 -16.85 43.65 -22.92
C SER A 734 -16.76 43.23 -21.44
N GLY A 735 -17.89 42.86 -20.82
CA GLY A 735 -17.91 42.36 -19.43
C GLY A 735 -17.94 43.45 -18.35
N LEU A 736 -17.13 43.29 -17.30
CA LEU A 736 -17.02 44.22 -16.16
C LEU A 736 -16.64 45.63 -16.63
N GLY A 737 -17.49 46.61 -16.35
CA GLY A 737 -17.32 48.01 -16.76
C GLY A 737 -17.89 48.37 -18.13
N PHE A 738 -18.33 47.38 -18.91
CA PHE A 738 -18.91 47.59 -20.25
C PHE A 738 -20.34 47.08 -20.37
N SER A 739 -20.70 46.08 -19.57
CA SER A 739 -22.03 45.45 -19.59
C SER A 739 -22.60 45.16 -18.21
N TRP A 740 -21.79 45.25 -17.15
CA TRP A 740 -22.20 45.05 -15.76
C TRP A 740 -21.12 45.55 -14.78
N ALA A 741 -21.50 45.68 -13.51
CA ALA A 741 -20.64 45.90 -12.36
C ALA A 741 -21.00 44.94 -11.21
N ILE A 742 -20.15 44.88 -10.18
CA ILE A 742 -20.25 43.90 -9.09
C ILE A 742 -20.65 44.58 -7.77
N LEU A 743 -21.56 43.94 -7.01
CA LEU A 743 -21.84 44.24 -5.60
C LEU A 743 -21.42 43.07 -4.71
N ARG A 744 -21.17 43.28 -3.42
CA ARG A 744 -20.91 42.17 -2.48
C ARG A 744 -21.94 42.08 -1.34
N PHE A 745 -22.33 43.22 -0.76
CA PHE A 745 -23.35 43.36 0.31
C PHE A 745 -23.33 42.22 1.36
N VAL A 746 -24.39 41.38 1.48
CA VAL A 746 -24.62 40.43 2.61
C VAL A 746 -24.74 38.94 2.18
N SER A 747 -25.02 38.62 0.91
CA SER A 747 -25.32 37.24 0.46
C SER A 747 -24.56 36.76 -0.79
N GLY A 748 -23.45 37.41 -1.17
CA GLY A 748 -22.59 36.92 -2.26
C GLY A 748 -23.17 37.08 -3.67
N LEU A 749 -24.21 37.89 -3.86
CA LEU A 749 -24.76 38.27 -5.16
C LEU A 749 -23.80 39.24 -5.85
N ALA A 750 -22.98 38.76 -6.79
CA ALA A 750 -21.92 39.57 -7.40
C ALA A 750 -22.21 40.07 -8.82
N ARG A 751 -23.40 39.85 -9.39
CA ARG A 751 -23.79 40.51 -10.65
C ARG A 751 -25.23 40.99 -10.61
N CYS A 752 -25.44 42.29 -10.40
CA CYS A 752 -26.79 42.87 -10.40
C CYS A 752 -27.01 43.74 -11.64
N ARG A 753 -28.18 43.61 -12.29
CA ARG A 753 -28.77 44.72 -13.07
C ARG A 753 -29.32 45.73 -12.06
N GLY A 754 -29.20 47.02 -12.33
CA GLY A 754 -29.62 48.05 -11.37
C GLY A 754 -31.14 48.08 -11.17
N VAL A 755 -31.73 47.25 -10.30
CA VAL A 755 -33.16 47.35 -9.94
C VAL A 755 -33.46 46.98 -8.46
N GLU A 756 -34.39 47.75 -7.90
CA GLU A 756 -35.13 47.71 -6.61
C GLU A 756 -34.38 47.79 -5.27
N GLU A 757 -33.24 47.13 -5.06
CA GLU A 757 -32.57 47.09 -3.73
C GLU A 757 -31.25 47.92 -3.63
N GLY A 758 -30.94 48.73 -4.66
CA GLY A 758 -29.56 49.13 -5.01
C GLY A 758 -28.80 50.14 -4.14
N VAL A 759 -29.44 51.03 -3.37
CA VAL A 759 -28.69 52.09 -2.63
C VAL A 759 -28.04 51.60 -1.35
N VAL A 760 -28.79 50.90 -0.49
CA VAL A 760 -28.27 50.41 0.80
C VAL A 760 -27.07 49.47 0.57
N MET A 761 -27.12 48.70 -0.51
CA MET A 761 -26.04 47.80 -0.91
C MET A 761 -24.79 48.55 -1.41
N SER A 762 -24.97 49.59 -2.23
CA SER A 762 -23.85 50.37 -2.77
C SER A 762 -23.16 51.25 -1.72
N GLU A 763 -23.92 51.77 -0.74
CA GLU A 763 -23.38 52.52 0.40
C GLU A 763 -22.48 51.65 1.28
N LEU A 764 -22.83 50.38 1.46
CA LEU A 764 -22.00 49.42 2.19
C LEU A 764 -20.74 49.03 1.43
N ASP A 765 -20.84 48.81 0.11
CA ASP A 765 -19.66 48.57 -0.73
C ASP A 765 -18.71 49.78 -0.69
N LEU A 766 -19.22 51.01 -0.77
CA LEU A 766 -18.41 52.21 -0.59
C LEU A 766 -17.73 52.25 0.79
N SER A 767 -18.50 52.01 1.86
CA SER A 767 -18.00 52.02 3.24
C SER A 767 -16.91 50.95 3.46
N ALA A 768 -17.09 49.76 2.89
CA ALA A 768 -16.12 48.69 2.95
C ALA A 768 -14.83 49.04 2.18
N ILE A 769 -14.94 49.61 0.98
CA ILE A 769 -13.78 50.04 0.19
C ILE A 769 -13.03 51.19 0.87
N GLU A 770 -13.74 52.13 1.51
CA GLU A 770 -13.12 53.16 2.34
C GLU A 770 -12.37 52.56 3.54
N ALA A 771 -12.98 51.60 4.24
CA ALA A 771 -12.33 50.91 5.36
C ALA A 771 -11.10 50.10 4.91
N ILE A 772 -11.19 49.39 3.78
CA ILE A 772 -10.06 48.66 3.18
C ILE A 772 -8.92 49.63 2.84
N ASP A 773 -9.20 50.72 2.12
CA ASP A 773 -8.18 51.69 1.73
C ASP A 773 -7.51 52.32 2.95
N GLU A 774 -8.28 52.67 3.98
CA GLU A 774 -7.79 53.23 5.23
C GLU A 774 -6.87 52.25 5.99
N VAL A 775 -7.34 51.03 6.23
CA VAL A 775 -6.58 50.00 6.97
C VAL A 775 -5.31 49.62 6.22
N ARG A 776 -5.39 49.35 4.92
CA ARG A 776 -4.22 48.98 4.12
C ARG A 776 -3.18 50.10 4.06
N THR A 777 -3.63 51.36 3.98
CA THR A 777 -2.72 52.52 4.03
C THR A 777 -2.01 52.59 5.38
N LYS A 778 -2.71 52.34 6.50
CA LYS A 778 -2.11 52.30 7.83
C LYS A 778 -1.11 51.14 7.97
N ASP A 779 -1.45 49.96 7.45
CA ASP A 779 -0.59 48.77 7.49
C ASP A 779 0.73 48.94 6.73
N LEU A 780 0.77 49.79 5.69
CA LEU A 780 2.02 50.12 4.99
C LEU A 780 3.03 50.81 5.92
N MET A 781 2.58 51.59 6.90
CA MET A 781 3.48 52.17 7.91
C MET A 781 4.13 51.08 8.75
N GLN A 782 3.37 50.05 9.15
CA GLN A 782 3.92 48.90 9.86
C GLN A 782 4.86 48.08 8.97
N SER A 783 4.54 47.91 7.68
CA SER A 783 5.42 47.24 6.71
C SER A 783 6.76 47.99 6.55
N PHE A 784 6.73 49.33 6.61
CA PHE A 784 7.94 50.14 6.65
C PHE A 784 8.78 49.91 7.93
N GLN A 785 8.12 49.80 9.09
CA GLN A 785 8.78 49.48 10.36
C GLN A 785 9.40 48.08 10.33
N ASN A 786 8.70 47.07 9.84
CA ASN A 786 9.20 45.69 9.74
C ASN A 786 10.46 45.56 8.87
N LEU A 787 10.60 46.41 7.86
CA LEU A 787 11.80 46.50 7.03
C LEU A 787 12.96 47.24 7.72
N ALA A 788 12.66 48.16 8.64
CA ALA A 788 13.66 48.90 9.42
C ALA A 788 14.13 48.14 10.66
N GLU A 789 13.33 47.20 11.16
CA GLU A 789 13.69 46.33 12.28
C GLU A 789 14.66 45.22 11.85
N PRO A 790 15.70 44.92 12.67
CA PRO A 790 16.58 43.78 12.43
C PRO A 790 15.76 42.49 12.39
N SER A 791 16.15 41.56 11.51
CA SER A 791 15.52 40.25 11.47
C SER A 791 15.70 39.56 12.83
N SER A 792 14.57 39.22 13.47
CA SER A 792 14.62 38.36 14.65
C SER A 792 15.23 37.02 14.23
N PRO A 793 16.15 36.42 15.01
CA PRO A 793 16.68 35.11 14.71
C PRO A 793 15.55 34.08 14.85
N GLN A 794 14.80 33.86 13.77
CA GLN A 794 13.89 32.73 13.70
C GLN A 794 14.70 31.49 13.39
N VAL A 795 15.00 30.74 14.45
CA VAL A 795 15.22 29.30 14.36
C VAL A 795 14.01 28.73 13.62
N PRO A 796 14.17 27.96 12.54
CA PRO A 796 13.04 27.31 11.90
C PRO A 796 12.40 26.39 12.95
N THR A 797 11.14 26.68 13.28
CA THR A 797 10.31 25.74 14.03
C THR A 797 10.02 24.60 13.05
N ILE A 798 10.56 23.43 13.39
CA ILE A 798 10.51 22.16 12.64
C ILE A 798 9.07 21.73 12.37
#